data_AF-A0A369Y3J6-F1
#
_entry.id   AF-A0A369Y3J6-F1
#
_cell.length_a   1.000
_cell.length_b   1.000
_cell.length_c   1.000
_cell.angle_alpha   90.00
_cell.angle_beta   90.00
_cell.angle_gamma   90.00
#
_symmetry.space_group_name_H-M   'P 1'
#
loop_
_entity.id
_entity.type
_entity.pdbx_description
1 polymer ?
#
loop_
_entity_poly.entity_id
_entity_poly.type
_entity_poly.pdbx_seq_one_letter_code
_entity_poly.pdbx_strand_id
1 'polypeptide(L)'
;MATNIPPHNLGELVDGILAVINNRLEIKGKKDGIVEGFEKIKGLITNSSEKIDAEIAFERIEKMISKAEVSDENKLLNTVEKIKAVVEKSIEENEALNLKLQKEREANEGEESIVVDGELSLSTFREVKEVISEILGGAARITSRDLIEYISGPDFPTGGIIDGKKGIYDAYTTGRGRVRVRGKVKIEEHKNGKSSIIINEVPFQVNKARMIEKIANLVKEKKVTGITDLRDESDRNGIRVVIETKRGEEPELILNKLYKYTELQNTFGIIMLALVDNVPKVLNLKEILDHYINHRFDVITRRTKFELEKAEKRSHILEGFRIALDNIGEIIKIIRGSKDANTAKDTLMEGYSFSEAQTRSILDMKLQRLTGLERDKIENEYNALIEIIKELNFILNNENKVYEIITEELEEIKENYSDERRTQIEESRLDINIEDLIADEKVIVTLTNKGYVKRISQDKYKAQKRGGKGVSSQNTVEGDFVENMYAASNLDTMMIYTDSGKVYSLKVYEIPEFSKQARGKLIENMINLGEDEKVRSIIKVRDFSEEHEVFFLTRNGIVKKTNLSQFKNINKSGLRAINLKDDDDLIFVGLVDTKESQVFVATRLGYSIKFPQDNVRSMGRSATGVKGITLRPEDEVVSGVIVEREDAKILTITENGYGKRTRISGYTSQSRGGKGVINIRVSARNGKVVDVKSVTDDEELLAITSNGVVIRTPVEDISLIGRATQGVKIMRVEDSEHVVSTIKVKRNLEELIEEELLEITEEKK
;
A
#
# COMPACT_ATOMS: atom_id res chain seq x y z
N MET A 1 12.08 -31.94 4.85
CA MET A 1 11.55 -30.84 5.68
C MET A 1 11.34 -29.65 4.77
N ALA A 2 10.10 -29.37 4.36
CA ALA A 2 9.78 -28.11 3.69
C ALA A 2 9.35 -27.11 4.76
N THR A 3 10.10 -26.02 4.93
CA THR A 3 9.74 -24.99 5.89
C THR A 3 8.90 -23.92 5.20
N ASN A 4 7.62 -23.78 5.55
CA ASN A 4 6.75 -22.67 5.13
C ASN A 4 6.49 -22.49 3.61
N ILE A 5 6.41 -23.60 2.86
CA ILE A 5 5.79 -23.58 1.52
C ILE A 5 4.27 -23.53 1.71
N PRO A 6 3.57 -22.52 1.17
CA PRO A 6 2.12 -22.44 1.34
C PRO A 6 1.39 -23.49 0.48
N PRO A 7 0.15 -23.85 0.85
CA PRO A 7 -0.72 -24.64 -0.01
C PRO A 7 -1.08 -23.87 -1.29
N HIS A 8 -1.33 -24.59 -2.37
CA HIS A 8 -1.71 -24.06 -3.68
C HIS A 8 -2.89 -24.89 -4.22
N ASN A 9 -3.65 -24.30 -5.14
CA ASN A 9 -4.71 -25.01 -5.84
C ASN A 9 -4.10 -26.10 -6.75
N LEU A 10 -4.67 -27.29 -6.71
CA LEU A 10 -4.13 -28.44 -7.45
C LEU A 10 -4.26 -28.25 -8.96
N GLY A 11 -5.40 -27.76 -9.44
CA GLY A 11 -5.63 -27.53 -10.87
C GLY A 11 -4.65 -26.52 -11.45
N GLU A 12 -4.42 -25.41 -10.74
CA GLU A 12 -3.43 -24.40 -11.13
C GLU A 12 -1.99 -24.96 -11.16
N LEU A 13 -1.62 -25.79 -10.18
CA LEU A 13 -0.31 -26.43 -10.16
C LEU A 13 -0.13 -27.37 -11.36
N VAL A 14 -1.16 -28.15 -11.72
CA VAL A 14 -1.14 -29.00 -12.92
C VAL A 14 -0.95 -28.13 -14.17
N ASP A 15 -1.72 -27.05 -14.31
CA ASP A 15 -1.62 -26.13 -15.44
C ASP A 15 -0.21 -25.53 -15.58
N GLY A 16 0.39 -25.13 -14.45
CA GLY A 16 1.78 -24.66 -14.42
C GLY A 16 2.78 -25.73 -14.84
N ILE A 17 2.61 -26.98 -14.41
CA ILE A 17 3.49 -28.10 -14.82
C ILE A 17 3.36 -28.38 -16.32
N LEU A 18 2.12 -28.42 -16.84
CA LEU A 18 1.86 -28.63 -18.26
C LEU A 18 2.47 -27.52 -19.12
N ALA A 19 2.37 -26.27 -18.68
CA ALA A 19 3.01 -25.14 -19.36
C ALA A 19 4.54 -25.31 -19.46
N VAL A 20 5.20 -25.81 -18.39
CA VAL A 20 6.64 -26.10 -18.41
C VAL A 20 6.97 -27.26 -19.37
N ILE A 21 6.17 -28.33 -19.38
CA ILE A 21 6.37 -29.48 -20.27
C ILE A 21 6.20 -29.05 -21.74
N ASN A 22 5.14 -28.31 -22.06
CA ASN A 22 4.89 -27.83 -23.42
C ASN A 22 6.01 -26.90 -23.91
N ASN A 23 6.47 -25.98 -23.07
CA ASN A 23 7.61 -25.11 -23.40
C ASN A 23 8.90 -25.91 -23.64
N ARG A 24 9.16 -26.99 -22.85
CA ARG A 24 10.31 -27.89 -23.09
C ARG A 24 10.21 -28.60 -24.44
N LEU A 25 9.03 -29.07 -24.81
CA LEU A 25 8.78 -29.77 -26.09
C LEU A 25 8.93 -28.81 -27.29
N GLU A 26 8.39 -27.60 -27.19
CA GLU A 26 8.53 -26.56 -28.22
C GLU A 26 9.99 -26.18 -28.49
N ILE A 27 10.79 -26.01 -27.43
CA ILE A 27 12.22 -25.70 -27.55
C ILE A 27 12.98 -26.88 -28.16
N LYS A 28 12.63 -28.12 -27.78
CA LYS A 28 13.28 -29.33 -28.30
C LYS A 28 13.00 -29.55 -29.79
N GLY A 29 11.82 -29.17 -30.27
CA GLY A 29 11.46 -29.24 -31.69
C GLY A 29 12.22 -28.26 -32.61
N LYS A 30 12.93 -27.27 -32.03
CA LYS A 30 13.68 -26.23 -32.76
C LYS A 30 15.21 -26.40 -32.67
N LYS A 31 15.68 -27.59 -32.31
CA LYS A 31 17.11 -27.88 -32.00
C LYS A 31 18.09 -27.84 -33.19
N ASP A 32 17.61 -27.79 -34.43
CA ASP A 32 18.49 -27.67 -35.61
C ASP A 32 19.00 -26.22 -35.74
N GLY A 33 20.17 -25.91 -35.18
CA GLY A 33 20.84 -24.60 -35.33
C GLY A 33 21.61 -24.08 -34.11
N ILE A 34 21.52 -24.74 -32.94
CA ILE A 34 22.13 -24.25 -31.68
C ILE A 34 23.66 -24.16 -31.76
N VAL A 35 24.31 -25.16 -32.35
CA VAL A 35 25.78 -25.20 -32.48
C VAL A 35 26.27 -24.11 -33.44
N GLU A 36 25.58 -23.93 -34.57
CA GLU A 36 25.90 -22.91 -35.57
C GLU A 36 25.70 -21.49 -35.03
N GLY A 37 24.59 -21.26 -34.33
CA GLY A 37 24.34 -19.97 -33.68
C GLY A 37 25.30 -19.67 -32.54
N PHE A 38 25.72 -20.67 -31.76
CA PHE A 38 26.72 -20.46 -30.70
C PHE A 38 28.08 -20.04 -31.27
N GLU A 39 28.54 -20.66 -32.37
CA GLU A 39 29.76 -20.24 -33.06
C GLU A 39 29.62 -18.83 -33.67
N LYS A 40 28.43 -18.46 -34.16
CA LYS A 40 28.12 -17.08 -34.62
C LYS A 40 28.26 -16.06 -33.48
N ILE A 41 27.70 -16.35 -32.29
CA ILE A 41 27.87 -15.50 -31.08
C ILE A 41 29.34 -15.35 -30.70
N LYS A 42 30.07 -16.47 -30.69
CA LYS A 42 31.51 -16.47 -30.37
C LYS A 42 32.31 -15.64 -31.36
N GLY A 43 31.99 -15.68 -32.66
CA GLY A 43 32.59 -14.83 -33.67
C GLY A 43 32.34 -13.34 -33.44
N LEU A 44 31.09 -12.95 -33.17
CA LEU A 44 30.70 -11.57 -32.89
C LEU A 44 31.42 -10.98 -31.66
N ILE A 45 31.47 -11.75 -30.56
CA ILE A 45 32.12 -11.32 -29.32
C ILE A 45 33.65 -11.22 -29.48
N THR A 46 34.26 -12.17 -30.19
CA THR A 46 35.73 -12.21 -30.35
C THR A 46 36.23 -11.05 -31.22
N ASN A 47 35.50 -10.70 -32.28
CA ASN A 47 35.92 -9.73 -33.30
C ASN A 47 35.43 -8.29 -33.07
N SER A 48 34.68 -8.03 -32.00
CA SER A 48 34.11 -6.70 -31.74
C SER A 48 35.17 -5.65 -31.38
N SER A 49 35.03 -4.45 -31.95
CA SER A 49 35.80 -3.26 -31.58
C SER A 49 35.23 -2.54 -30.34
N GLU A 50 34.04 -2.89 -29.86
CA GLU A 50 33.35 -2.27 -28.71
C GLU A 50 33.85 -2.81 -27.34
N LYS A 51 34.89 -3.65 -27.34
CA LYS A 51 35.48 -4.20 -26.09
C LYS A 51 35.99 -3.12 -25.13
N ILE A 52 36.36 -1.95 -25.67
CA ILE A 52 36.88 -0.83 -24.88
C ILE A 52 35.76 -0.15 -24.07
N ASP A 53 34.53 -0.12 -24.60
CA ASP A 53 33.40 0.61 -24.00
C ASP A 53 32.61 -0.23 -22.98
N ALA A 54 32.68 -1.57 -23.07
CA ALA A 54 31.95 -2.52 -22.22
C ALA A 54 32.83 -3.69 -21.71
N GLU A 55 34.08 -3.39 -21.32
CA GLU A 55 35.15 -4.36 -21.01
C GLU A 55 34.71 -5.49 -20.06
N ILE A 56 34.02 -5.16 -18.96
CA ILE A 56 33.58 -6.13 -17.94
C ILE A 56 32.54 -7.12 -18.50
N ALA A 57 31.63 -6.66 -19.36
CA ALA A 57 30.57 -7.51 -19.92
C ALA A 57 31.15 -8.49 -20.96
N PHE A 58 32.06 -8.01 -21.80
CA PHE A 58 32.79 -8.84 -22.78
C PHE A 58 33.65 -9.90 -22.08
N GLU A 59 34.45 -9.53 -21.06
CA GLU A 59 35.28 -10.50 -20.32
C GLU A 59 34.42 -11.59 -19.67
N ARG A 60 33.25 -11.22 -19.14
CA ARG A 60 32.31 -12.17 -18.55
C ARG A 60 31.74 -13.13 -19.59
N ILE A 61 31.38 -12.66 -20.78
CA ILE A 61 30.87 -13.48 -21.87
C ILE A 61 31.97 -14.40 -22.43
N GLU A 62 33.19 -13.91 -22.65
CA GLU A 62 34.33 -14.71 -23.10
C GLU A 62 34.67 -15.84 -22.10
N LYS A 63 34.55 -15.56 -20.80
CA LYS A 63 34.69 -16.57 -19.74
C LYS A 63 33.57 -17.62 -19.73
N MET A 64 32.36 -17.26 -20.17
CA MET A 64 31.26 -18.21 -20.34
C MET A 64 31.49 -19.09 -21.58
N ILE A 65 31.90 -18.48 -22.69
CA ILE A 65 32.19 -19.18 -23.96
C ILE A 65 33.34 -20.18 -23.79
N SER A 66 34.44 -19.78 -23.13
CA SER A 66 35.60 -20.65 -22.89
C SER A 66 35.32 -21.85 -21.98
N LYS A 67 34.24 -21.80 -21.18
CA LYS A 67 33.81 -22.90 -20.30
C LYS A 67 32.75 -23.82 -20.94
N ALA A 68 32.26 -23.48 -22.12
CA ALA A 68 31.22 -24.24 -22.79
C ALA A 68 31.83 -25.44 -23.52
N GLU A 69 31.32 -26.64 -23.25
CA GLU A 69 31.65 -27.84 -24.01
C GLU A 69 30.79 -27.90 -25.27
N VAL A 70 31.43 -27.81 -26.44
CA VAL A 70 30.74 -27.77 -27.76
C VAL A 70 30.00 -29.09 -28.07
N SER A 71 30.35 -30.19 -27.40
CA SER A 71 29.74 -31.51 -27.58
C SER A 71 28.41 -31.73 -26.84
N ASP A 72 27.97 -30.78 -25.99
CA ASP A 72 26.74 -30.91 -25.19
C ASP A 72 25.79 -29.73 -25.47
N GLU A 73 24.81 -29.97 -26.33
CA GLU A 73 23.84 -28.97 -26.79
C GLU A 73 23.01 -28.35 -25.65
N ASN A 74 22.72 -29.10 -24.59
CA ASN A 74 21.96 -28.58 -23.45
C ASN A 74 22.84 -27.62 -22.62
N LYS A 75 24.14 -27.91 -22.50
CA LYS A 75 25.11 -26.98 -21.88
C LYS A 75 25.35 -25.75 -22.75
N LEU A 76 25.40 -25.89 -24.07
CA LEU A 76 25.48 -24.78 -25.01
C LEU A 76 24.27 -23.85 -24.85
N LEU A 77 23.07 -24.42 -24.85
CA LEU A 77 21.82 -23.65 -24.68
C LEU A 77 21.78 -22.90 -23.33
N ASN A 78 22.18 -23.54 -22.23
CA ASN A 78 22.29 -22.89 -20.91
C ASN A 78 23.36 -21.76 -20.92
N THR A 79 24.43 -21.94 -21.68
CA THR A 79 25.46 -20.90 -21.85
C THR A 79 24.91 -19.73 -22.66
N VAL A 80 24.22 -19.98 -23.78
CA VAL A 80 23.53 -18.97 -24.61
C VAL A 80 22.56 -18.14 -23.78
N GLU A 81 21.80 -18.76 -22.87
CA GLU A 81 20.87 -18.04 -21.98
C GLU A 81 21.58 -17.16 -20.94
N LYS A 82 22.72 -17.60 -20.40
CA LYS A 82 23.53 -16.77 -19.51
C LYS A 82 24.12 -15.58 -20.27
N ILE A 83 24.54 -15.80 -21.51
CA ILE A 83 25.00 -14.72 -22.40
C ILE A 83 23.85 -13.75 -22.66
N LYS A 84 22.64 -14.25 -22.96
CA LYS A 84 21.42 -13.43 -23.13
C LYS A 84 21.18 -12.50 -21.94
N ALA A 85 21.22 -13.02 -20.72
CA ALA A 85 20.99 -12.23 -19.53
C ALA A 85 22.04 -11.12 -19.33
N VAL A 86 23.30 -11.37 -19.69
CA VAL A 86 24.36 -10.34 -19.63
C VAL A 86 24.15 -9.30 -20.72
N VAL A 87 23.81 -9.73 -21.94
CA VAL A 87 23.57 -8.86 -23.10
C VAL A 87 22.36 -7.95 -22.88
N GLU A 88 21.21 -8.49 -22.47
CA GLU A 88 19.98 -7.72 -22.22
C GLU A 88 20.18 -6.69 -21.12
N LYS A 89 20.78 -7.11 -19.99
CA LYS A 89 21.10 -6.19 -18.90
C LYS A 89 22.03 -5.06 -19.33
N SER A 90 23.04 -5.36 -20.15
CA SER A 90 23.99 -4.35 -20.63
C SER A 90 23.33 -3.37 -21.61
N ILE A 91 22.38 -3.83 -22.44
CA ILE A 91 21.58 -2.97 -23.32
C ILE A 91 20.68 -2.05 -22.48
N GLU A 92 19.96 -2.58 -21.49
CA GLU A 92 19.11 -1.78 -20.59
C GLU A 92 19.91 -0.72 -19.81
N GLU A 93 21.08 -1.08 -19.27
CA GLU A 93 21.96 -0.15 -18.55
C GLU A 93 22.48 0.96 -19.47
N ASN A 94 22.83 0.63 -20.73
CA ASN A 94 23.27 1.60 -21.72
C ASN A 94 22.12 2.55 -22.15
N GLU A 95 20.92 2.02 -22.41
CA GLU A 95 19.75 2.84 -22.74
C GLU A 95 19.38 3.81 -21.62
N ALA A 96 19.43 3.36 -20.36
CA ALA A 96 19.23 4.22 -19.19
C ALA A 96 20.31 5.30 -19.08
N LEU A 97 21.57 4.97 -19.39
CA LEU A 97 22.68 5.92 -19.39
C LEU A 97 22.53 6.96 -20.51
N ASN A 98 22.18 6.55 -21.73
CA ASN A 98 21.93 7.45 -22.85
C ASN A 98 20.75 8.38 -22.57
N LEU A 99 19.67 7.88 -21.96
CA LEU A 99 18.54 8.71 -21.55
C LEU A 99 18.94 9.74 -20.48
N LYS A 100 19.82 9.35 -19.54
CA LYS A 100 20.36 10.27 -18.53
C LYS A 100 21.24 11.35 -19.15
N LEU A 101 22.14 10.96 -20.06
CA LEU A 101 23.00 11.89 -20.82
C LEU A 101 22.16 12.84 -21.68
N GLN A 102 21.08 12.35 -22.29
CA GLN A 102 20.15 13.18 -23.05
C GLN A 102 19.47 14.23 -22.16
N LYS A 103 18.97 13.83 -20.98
CA LYS A 103 18.38 14.77 -20.01
C LYS A 103 19.38 15.79 -19.48
N GLU A 104 20.63 15.37 -19.26
CA GLU A 104 21.72 16.28 -18.86
C GLU A 104 22.08 17.26 -19.98
N ARG A 105 22.01 16.85 -21.26
CA ARG A 105 22.17 17.75 -22.42
C ARG A 105 21.02 18.75 -22.51
N GLU A 106 19.78 18.31 -22.38
CA GLU A 106 18.58 19.17 -22.39
C GLU A 106 18.58 20.18 -21.23
N ALA A 107 19.12 19.79 -20.06
CA ALA A 107 19.23 20.67 -18.90
C ALA A 107 20.35 21.72 -19.02
N ASN A 108 21.35 21.50 -19.90
CA ASN A 108 22.56 22.33 -20.03
C ASN A 108 22.57 23.19 -21.31
N GLU A 109 21.43 23.42 -21.99
CA GLU A 109 21.30 24.26 -23.19
C GLU A 109 21.60 25.78 -22.98
N GLY A 110 22.40 26.15 -21.97
CA GLY A 110 22.79 27.54 -21.66
C GLY A 110 24.27 27.78 -21.33
N GLU A 111 25.12 26.75 -21.24
CA GLU A 111 26.56 26.92 -20.93
C GLU A 111 27.45 26.26 -22.01
N GLU A 112 28.60 26.90 -22.28
CA GLU A 112 29.52 26.57 -23.38
C GLU A 112 29.82 25.06 -23.50
N SER A 113 29.65 24.57 -24.73
CA SER A 113 29.75 23.17 -25.14
C SER A 113 31.10 22.53 -24.80
N ILE A 114 31.10 21.57 -23.87
CA ILE A 114 32.04 20.45 -23.91
C ILE A 114 31.43 19.40 -24.84
N VAL A 115 32.02 19.24 -26.02
CA VAL A 115 31.68 18.15 -26.93
C VAL A 115 32.12 16.83 -26.28
N VAL A 116 31.15 16.12 -25.68
CA VAL A 116 31.30 14.69 -25.41
C VAL A 116 30.78 13.98 -26.64
N ASP A 117 31.70 13.61 -27.52
CA ASP A 117 31.42 12.86 -28.75
C ASP A 117 30.76 11.50 -28.44
N GLY A 118 29.72 11.17 -29.21
CA GLY A 118 29.19 9.82 -29.39
C GLY A 118 28.09 9.36 -28.42
N GLU A 119 26.98 8.85 -28.97
CA GLU A 119 26.16 7.87 -28.24
C GLU A 119 27.00 6.61 -28.02
N LEU A 120 26.99 6.03 -26.81
CA LEU A 120 27.59 4.71 -26.61
C LEU A 120 26.76 3.67 -27.37
N SER A 121 27.20 3.28 -28.56
CA SER A 121 26.57 2.20 -29.32
C SER A 121 27.03 0.83 -28.78
N LEU A 122 26.06 -0.04 -28.48
CA LEU A 122 26.27 -1.47 -28.20
C LEU A 122 25.75 -2.30 -29.39
N SER A 123 26.29 -2.04 -30.59
CA SER A 123 25.85 -2.68 -31.83
C SER A 123 26.13 -4.19 -31.82
N THR A 124 27.28 -4.61 -31.29
CA THR A 124 27.65 -6.03 -31.15
C THR A 124 26.67 -6.77 -30.26
N PHE A 125 26.24 -6.15 -29.15
CA PHE A 125 25.30 -6.78 -28.21
C PHE A 125 23.90 -6.86 -28.80
N ARG A 126 23.50 -5.91 -29.65
CA ARG A 126 22.23 -5.99 -30.40
C ARG A 126 22.28 -7.12 -31.44
N GLU A 127 23.37 -7.27 -32.18
CA GLU A 127 23.55 -8.39 -33.12
C GLU A 127 23.59 -9.74 -32.38
N VAL A 128 24.29 -9.83 -31.25
CA VAL A 128 24.30 -11.02 -30.41
C VAL A 128 22.89 -11.31 -29.88
N LYS A 129 22.10 -10.30 -29.51
CA LYS A 129 20.70 -10.46 -29.11
C LYS A 129 19.83 -11.01 -30.24
N GLU A 130 20.05 -10.57 -31.48
CA GLU A 130 19.35 -11.11 -32.67
C GLU A 130 19.71 -12.58 -32.91
N VAL A 131 21.00 -12.93 -32.87
CA VAL A 131 21.46 -14.32 -33.04
C VAL A 131 20.95 -15.22 -31.90
N ILE A 132 20.93 -14.72 -30.67
CA ILE A 132 20.30 -15.43 -29.54
C ILE A 132 18.80 -15.63 -29.77
N SER A 133 18.12 -14.65 -30.37
CA SER A 133 16.70 -14.74 -30.70
C SER A 133 16.42 -15.74 -31.82
N GLU A 134 17.34 -15.85 -32.80
CA GLU A 134 17.34 -16.89 -33.84
C GLU A 134 17.54 -18.29 -33.23
N ILE A 135 18.52 -18.47 -32.34
CA ILE A 135 18.81 -19.74 -31.65
C ILE A 135 17.64 -20.20 -30.77
N LEU A 136 17.00 -19.25 -30.07
CA LEU A 136 15.87 -19.53 -29.19
C LEU A 136 14.52 -19.55 -29.94
N GLY A 137 14.52 -19.26 -31.26
CA GLY A 137 13.37 -19.39 -32.15
C GLY A 137 12.11 -18.65 -31.69
N GLY A 138 12.26 -17.51 -31.01
CA GLY A 138 11.16 -16.75 -30.41
C GLY A 138 10.41 -17.43 -29.25
N ALA A 139 10.73 -18.68 -28.90
CA ALA A 139 10.16 -19.37 -27.75
C ALA A 139 11.08 -19.16 -26.55
N ALA A 140 10.84 -18.08 -25.79
CA ALA A 140 11.52 -17.87 -24.53
C ALA A 140 11.27 -19.06 -23.59
N ARG A 141 12.30 -19.52 -22.86
CA ARG A 141 12.07 -20.45 -21.75
C ARG A 141 11.12 -19.79 -20.77
N ILE A 142 10.07 -20.51 -20.41
CA ILE A 142 9.08 -20.05 -19.44
C ILE A 142 9.80 -19.67 -18.14
N THR A 143 9.57 -18.45 -17.70
CA THR A 143 10.18 -17.90 -16.49
C THR A 143 9.26 -18.10 -15.29
N SER A 144 9.79 -17.86 -14.07
CA SER A 144 8.94 -17.88 -12.87
C SER A 144 7.85 -16.80 -12.89
N ARG A 145 7.98 -15.75 -13.71
CA ARG A 145 6.96 -14.70 -13.84
C ARG A 145 5.82 -15.17 -14.71
N ASP A 146 6.13 -15.82 -15.83
CA ASP A 146 5.13 -16.33 -16.77
C ASP A 146 4.27 -17.42 -16.11
N LEU A 147 4.87 -18.21 -15.20
CA LEU A 147 4.16 -19.21 -14.41
C LEU A 147 3.07 -18.65 -13.50
N ILE A 148 3.06 -17.34 -13.23
CA ILE A 148 2.02 -16.70 -12.39
C ILE A 148 0.68 -16.60 -13.13
N GLU A 149 0.69 -16.64 -14.46
CA GLU A 149 -0.54 -16.69 -15.26
C GLU A 149 -1.30 -18.00 -15.06
N TYR A 150 -0.57 -19.09 -14.80
CA TYR A 150 -1.11 -20.42 -14.54
C TYR A 150 -1.33 -20.67 -13.04
N ILE A 151 -0.38 -20.23 -12.20
CA ILE A 151 -0.42 -20.38 -10.75
C ILE A 151 -0.57 -19.01 -10.12
N SER A 152 -1.81 -18.61 -9.86
CA SER A 152 -2.14 -17.24 -9.42
C SER A 152 -1.52 -16.88 -8.07
N GLY A 153 -1.34 -17.87 -7.19
CA GLY A 153 -0.85 -17.64 -5.83
C GLY A 153 -1.15 -18.80 -4.87
N PRO A 154 -0.77 -18.64 -3.59
CA PRO A 154 -1.19 -19.54 -2.51
C PRO A 154 -2.72 -19.69 -2.40
N ASP A 155 -3.20 -20.91 -2.19
CA ASP A 155 -4.60 -21.20 -1.90
C ASP A 155 -4.70 -21.91 -0.54
N PHE A 156 -5.16 -21.16 0.47
CA PHE A 156 -5.30 -21.63 1.84
C PHE A 156 -6.60 -22.41 2.04
N PRO A 157 -6.56 -23.52 2.80
CA PRO A 157 -7.75 -24.34 3.06
C PRO A 157 -8.82 -23.61 3.90
N THR A 158 -8.42 -22.58 4.65
CA THR A 158 -9.31 -21.70 5.43
C THR A 158 -9.94 -20.59 4.59
N GLY A 159 -9.59 -20.47 3.31
CA GLY A 159 -9.95 -19.35 2.47
C GLY A 159 -9.26 -18.05 2.93
N GLY A 160 -10.01 -16.97 2.94
CA GLY A 160 -9.56 -15.62 3.24
C GLY A 160 -9.16 -14.85 1.98
N ILE A 161 -8.62 -13.65 2.23
CA ILE A 161 -8.25 -12.72 1.19
C ILE A 161 -6.76 -12.42 1.31
N ILE A 162 -6.00 -12.66 0.24
CA ILE A 162 -4.61 -12.21 0.13
C ILE A 162 -4.59 -10.77 -0.37
N ASP A 163 -3.98 -9.88 0.41
CA ASP A 163 -3.85 -8.46 0.08
C ASP A 163 -2.56 -8.20 -0.70
N GLY A 164 -2.69 -8.07 -2.01
CA GLY A 164 -1.60 -7.69 -2.91
C GLY A 164 -0.79 -8.86 -3.44
N LYS A 165 -0.29 -8.68 -4.67
CA LYS A 165 0.44 -9.71 -5.42
C LYS A 165 1.96 -9.65 -5.21
N LYS A 166 2.51 -8.52 -4.76
CA LYS A 166 3.97 -8.32 -4.63
C LYS A 166 4.66 -9.43 -3.81
N GLY A 167 4.06 -9.82 -2.69
CA GLY A 167 4.58 -10.90 -1.85
C GLY A 167 4.63 -12.26 -2.54
N ILE A 168 3.68 -12.52 -3.44
CA ILE A 168 3.61 -13.74 -4.27
C ILE A 168 4.71 -13.69 -5.32
N TYR A 169 4.85 -12.56 -6.04
CA TYR A 169 5.91 -12.34 -7.02
C TYR A 169 7.31 -12.55 -6.40
N ASP A 170 7.58 -11.94 -5.25
CA ASP A 170 8.86 -12.09 -4.55
C ASP A 170 9.10 -13.56 -4.17
N ALA A 171 8.08 -14.23 -3.62
CA ALA A 171 8.16 -15.64 -3.25
C ALA A 171 8.47 -16.55 -4.43
N TYR A 172 7.79 -16.35 -5.56
CA TYR A 172 7.92 -17.25 -6.71
C TYR A 172 9.18 -17.01 -7.52
N THR A 173 9.74 -15.82 -7.48
CA THR A 173 10.99 -15.49 -8.20
C THR A 173 12.24 -15.73 -7.38
N THR A 174 12.19 -15.53 -6.06
CA THR A 174 13.37 -15.64 -5.18
C THR A 174 13.32 -16.81 -4.20
N GLY A 175 12.16 -17.47 -4.08
CA GLY A 175 11.90 -18.48 -3.06
C GLY A 175 11.57 -17.90 -1.68
N ARG A 176 11.50 -16.57 -1.52
CA ARG A 176 11.12 -15.91 -0.26
C ARG A 176 10.16 -14.75 -0.51
N GLY A 177 9.10 -14.67 0.28
CA GLY A 177 8.13 -13.58 0.19
C GLY A 177 7.29 -13.44 1.44
N ARG A 178 6.51 -12.37 1.51
CA ARG A 178 5.57 -12.12 2.63
C ARG A 178 4.23 -11.71 2.05
N VAL A 179 3.19 -12.45 2.38
CA VAL A 179 1.82 -12.16 1.94
C VAL A 179 0.96 -11.80 3.14
N ARG A 180 0.17 -10.72 3.02
CA ARG A 180 -0.83 -10.37 4.03
C ARG A 180 -2.10 -11.14 3.72
N VAL A 181 -2.64 -11.83 4.71
CA VAL A 181 -3.87 -12.64 4.61
C VAL A 181 -4.86 -12.10 5.64
N ARG A 182 -6.08 -11.77 5.21
CA ARG A 182 -7.16 -11.35 6.09
C ARG A 182 -8.37 -12.27 6.00
N GLY A 183 -9.14 -12.32 7.08
CA GLY A 183 -10.41 -13.03 7.13
C GLY A 183 -11.46 -12.38 6.23
N LYS A 184 -12.42 -13.19 5.77
CA LYS A 184 -13.55 -12.71 4.97
C LYS A 184 -14.65 -12.23 5.90
N VAL A 185 -15.07 -10.99 5.69
CA VAL A 185 -16.02 -10.30 6.57
C VAL A 185 -17.17 -9.72 5.77
N LYS A 186 -18.38 -9.77 6.33
CA LYS A 186 -19.60 -9.16 5.79
C LYS A 186 -20.19 -8.21 6.82
N ILE A 187 -20.64 -7.03 6.37
CA ILE A 187 -21.35 -6.07 7.23
C ILE A 187 -22.85 -6.23 6.98
N GLU A 188 -23.64 -6.34 8.05
CA GLU A 188 -25.10 -6.42 8.01
C GLU A 188 -25.70 -5.26 8.83
N GLU A 189 -26.56 -4.47 8.21
CA GLU A 189 -27.28 -3.38 8.87
C GLU A 189 -28.64 -3.84 9.40
N HIS A 190 -28.96 -3.46 10.63
CA HIS A 190 -30.21 -3.81 11.28
C HIS A 190 -31.21 -2.65 11.23
N LYS A 191 -32.51 -2.98 11.19
CA LYS A 191 -33.61 -1.99 11.17
C LYS A 191 -33.65 -1.05 12.38
N ASN A 192 -32.95 -1.39 13.46
CA ASN A 192 -32.85 -0.59 14.69
C ASN A 192 -31.72 0.47 14.65
N GLY A 193 -31.00 0.60 13.52
CA GLY A 193 -29.90 1.55 13.33
C GLY A 193 -28.57 1.09 13.95
N LYS A 194 -28.44 -0.19 14.30
CA LYS A 194 -27.15 -0.83 14.63
C LYS A 194 -26.65 -1.63 13.44
N SER A 195 -25.34 -1.90 13.40
CA SER A 195 -24.74 -2.76 12.38
C SER A 195 -24.02 -3.94 13.04
N SER A 196 -23.76 -4.98 12.27
CA SER A 196 -23.01 -6.15 12.72
C SER A 196 -21.93 -6.50 11.71
N ILE A 197 -20.74 -6.75 12.22
CA ILE A 197 -19.59 -7.24 11.46
C ILE A 197 -19.54 -8.74 11.65
N ILE A 198 -19.63 -9.49 10.55
CA ILE A 198 -19.73 -10.95 10.56
C ILE A 198 -18.49 -11.53 9.90
N ILE A 199 -17.70 -12.27 10.67
CA ILE A 199 -16.50 -12.94 10.19
C ILE A 199 -16.90 -14.36 9.74
N ASN A 200 -16.73 -14.64 8.45
CA ASN A 200 -17.07 -15.92 7.82
C ASN A 200 -15.84 -16.83 7.66
N GLU A 201 -14.66 -16.24 7.45
CA GLU A 201 -13.41 -16.97 7.24
C GLU A 201 -12.30 -16.29 8.06
N VAL A 202 -11.34 -17.07 8.54
CA VAL A 202 -10.18 -16.56 9.30
C VAL A 202 -8.89 -16.87 8.55
N PRO A 203 -7.82 -16.09 8.74
CA PRO A 203 -6.54 -16.36 8.07
C PRO A 203 -5.98 -17.74 8.43
N PHE A 204 -5.15 -18.29 7.54
CA PHE A 204 -4.52 -19.59 7.72
C PHE A 204 -3.71 -19.66 9.01
N GLN A 205 -3.80 -20.79 9.72
CA GLN A 205 -3.16 -21.05 11.02
C GLN A 205 -3.60 -20.14 12.19
N VAL A 206 -4.67 -19.34 12.04
CA VAL A 206 -5.23 -18.55 13.14
C VAL A 206 -6.18 -19.38 13.98
N ASN A 207 -6.02 -19.31 15.31
CA ASN A 207 -6.95 -19.95 16.24
C ASN A 207 -8.14 -19.01 16.51
N LYS A 208 -9.33 -19.39 16.05
CA LYS A 208 -10.57 -18.62 16.22
C LYS A 208 -10.83 -18.22 17.69
N ALA A 209 -10.72 -19.15 18.63
CA ALA A 209 -11.02 -18.87 20.04
C ALA A 209 -10.07 -17.82 20.63
N ARG A 210 -8.77 -17.91 20.33
CA ARG A 210 -7.78 -16.91 20.76
C ARG A 210 -8.01 -15.55 20.11
N MET A 211 -8.41 -15.52 18.84
CA MET A 211 -8.78 -14.27 18.16
C MET A 211 -9.95 -13.59 18.85
N ILE A 212 -11.02 -14.33 19.17
CA ILE A 212 -12.20 -13.81 19.88
C ILE A 212 -11.82 -13.30 21.28
N GLU A 213 -11.02 -14.06 22.03
CA GLU A 213 -10.53 -13.65 23.36
C GLU A 213 -9.75 -12.32 23.27
N LYS A 214 -8.88 -12.17 22.27
CA LYS A 214 -8.12 -10.95 22.03
C LYS A 214 -9.02 -9.76 21.72
N ILE A 215 -10.06 -9.94 20.91
CA ILE A 215 -11.07 -8.90 20.62
C ILE A 215 -11.74 -8.47 21.93
N ALA A 216 -12.18 -9.42 22.76
CA ALA A 216 -12.82 -9.12 24.05
C ALA A 216 -11.90 -8.32 24.99
N ASN A 217 -10.61 -8.66 25.04
CA ASN A 217 -9.61 -7.93 25.82
C ASN A 217 -9.40 -6.50 25.29
N LEU A 218 -9.33 -6.31 23.96
CA LEU A 218 -9.19 -4.98 23.35
C LEU A 218 -10.39 -4.06 23.64
N VAL A 219 -11.59 -4.63 23.76
CA VAL A 219 -12.80 -3.91 24.15
C VAL A 219 -12.74 -3.52 25.64
N LYS A 220 -12.34 -4.45 26.52
CA LYS A 220 -12.14 -4.19 27.96
C LYS A 220 -11.11 -3.09 28.23
N GLU A 221 -9.99 -3.12 27.50
CA GLU A 221 -8.92 -2.12 27.60
C GLU A 221 -9.28 -0.77 26.94
N LYS A 222 -10.48 -0.62 26.37
CA LYS A 222 -10.93 0.56 25.61
C LYS A 222 -10.02 0.95 24.44
N LYS A 223 -9.22 -0.01 23.91
CA LYS A 223 -8.43 0.19 22.68
C LYS A 223 -9.31 0.15 21.43
N VAL A 224 -10.33 -0.70 21.44
CA VAL A 224 -11.39 -0.74 20.42
C VAL A 224 -12.70 -0.33 21.07
N THR A 225 -13.17 0.87 20.74
CA THR A 225 -14.48 1.40 21.16
C THR A 225 -15.52 1.17 20.07
N GLY A 226 -16.80 1.17 20.45
CA GLY A 226 -17.91 1.06 19.49
C GLY A 226 -18.46 -0.35 19.32
N ILE A 227 -17.92 -1.36 20.00
CA ILE A 227 -18.48 -2.71 20.05
C ILE A 227 -19.46 -2.80 21.24
N THR A 228 -20.66 -3.31 21.00
CA THR A 228 -21.70 -3.55 22.00
C THR A 228 -21.68 -4.99 22.47
N ASP A 229 -21.57 -5.94 21.54
CA ASP A 229 -21.62 -7.37 21.83
C ASP A 229 -20.70 -8.17 20.89
N LEU A 230 -20.27 -9.34 21.34
CA LEU A 230 -19.39 -10.27 20.62
C LEU A 230 -19.87 -11.70 20.85
N ARG A 231 -20.31 -12.37 19.77
CA ARG A 231 -20.89 -13.73 19.83
C ARG A 231 -20.22 -14.66 18.81
N ASP A 232 -19.99 -15.90 19.21
CA ASP A 232 -19.58 -16.98 18.29
C ASP A 232 -20.80 -17.83 17.96
N GLU A 233 -21.29 -17.71 16.73
CA GLU A 233 -22.43 -18.44 16.17
C GLU A 233 -21.96 -19.54 15.19
N SER A 234 -20.69 -19.95 15.27
CA SER A 234 -20.14 -20.97 14.38
C SER A 234 -20.78 -22.34 14.63
N ASP A 235 -21.06 -23.06 13.55
CA ASP A 235 -21.68 -24.39 13.57
C ASP A 235 -20.85 -25.40 12.76
N ARG A 236 -21.46 -26.55 12.40
CA ARG A 236 -20.80 -27.55 11.54
C ARG A 236 -20.68 -27.11 10.08
N ASN A 237 -21.42 -26.09 9.66
CA ASN A 237 -21.50 -25.61 8.28
C ASN A 237 -20.53 -24.45 8.02
N GLY A 238 -20.01 -23.78 9.05
CA GLY A 238 -18.98 -22.78 8.88
C GLY A 238 -18.67 -21.95 10.11
N ILE A 239 -17.69 -21.05 9.95
CA ILE A 239 -17.35 -20.05 10.96
C ILE A 239 -18.32 -18.87 10.81
N ARG A 240 -18.88 -18.42 11.93
CA ARG A 240 -19.71 -17.22 12.01
C ARG A 240 -19.47 -16.52 13.33
N VAL A 241 -18.62 -15.50 13.33
CA VAL A 241 -18.40 -14.64 14.52
C VAL A 241 -19.09 -13.31 14.30
N VAL A 242 -20.00 -12.94 15.19
CA VAL A 242 -20.82 -11.74 15.10
C VAL A 242 -20.34 -10.69 16.08
N ILE A 243 -20.02 -9.50 15.57
CA ILE A 243 -19.59 -8.34 16.36
C ILE A 243 -20.62 -7.22 16.15
N GLU A 244 -21.41 -6.93 17.18
CA GLU A 244 -22.46 -5.91 17.11
C GLU A 244 -21.89 -4.54 17.45
N THR A 245 -22.11 -3.54 16.59
CA THR A 245 -21.63 -2.17 16.80
C THR A 245 -22.63 -1.34 17.61
N LYS A 246 -22.17 -0.25 18.22
CA LYS A 246 -23.04 0.74 18.88
C LYS A 246 -23.77 1.57 17.81
N ARG A 247 -24.96 2.07 18.17
CA ARG A 247 -25.76 2.91 17.28
C ARG A 247 -24.99 4.19 16.92
N GLY A 248 -24.86 4.47 15.63
CA GLY A 248 -24.16 5.64 15.10
C GLY A 248 -22.63 5.51 15.00
N GLU A 249 -22.06 4.34 15.31
CA GLU A 249 -20.65 4.03 15.02
C GLU A 249 -20.53 3.42 13.63
N GLU A 250 -19.51 3.84 12.89
CA GLU A 250 -19.23 3.35 11.54
C GLU A 250 -18.57 1.95 11.59
N PRO A 251 -19.21 0.88 11.09
CA PRO A 251 -18.70 -0.49 11.20
C PRO A 251 -17.36 -0.69 10.49
N GLU A 252 -17.09 0.03 9.39
CA GLU A 252 -15.81 -0.06 8.68
C GLU A 252 -14.62 0.43 9.52
N LEU A 253 -14.81 1.47 10.34
CA LEU A 253 -13.76 1.97 11.24
C LEU A 253 -13.40 0.94 12.32
N ILE A 254 -14.40 0.23 12.82
CA ILE A 254 -14.19 -0.84 13.81
C ILE A 254 -13.48 -2.01 13.13
N LEU A 255 -13.91 -2.41 11.92
CA LEU A 255 -13.28 -3.48 11.15
C LEU A 255 -11.79 -3.19 10.89
N ASN A 256 -11.43 -1.97 10.50
CA ASN A 256 -10.03 -1.57 10.30
C ASN A 256 -9.20 -1.66 11.59
N LYS A 257 -9.77 -1.28 12.74
CA LYS A 257 -9.11 -1.49 14.05
C LYS A 257 -8.92 -2.98 14.35
N LEU A 258 -9.92 -3.82 14.04
CA LEU A 258 -9.83 -5.26 14.24
C LEU A 258 -8.72 -5.85 13.38
N TYR A 259 -8.65 -5.51 12.10
CA TYR A 259 -7.56 -5.93 11.22
C TYR A 259 -6.18 -5.51 11.76
N LYS A 260 -6.05 -4.28 12.28
CA LYS A 260 -4.78 -3.76 12.79
C LYS A 260 -4.31 -4.42 14.09
N TYR A 261 -5.22 -4.71 15.01
CA TYR A 261 -4.87 -5.13 16.38
C TYR A 261 -5.09 -6.61 16.66
N THR A 262 -5.73 -7.34 15.75
CA THR A 262 -6.09 -8.76 15.94
C THR A 262 -5.49 -9.63 14.84
N GLU A 263 -5.57 -10.95 15.02
CA GLU A 263 -5.12 -11.92 14.00
C GLU A 263 -6.13 -12.08 12.85
N LEU A 264 -7.20 -11.28 12.82
CA LEU A 264 -8.14 -11.24 11.69
C LEU A 264 -7.44 -10.80 10.39
N GLN A 265 -6.32 -10.09 10.49
CA GLN A 265 -5.35 -9.92 9.43
C GLN A 265 -3.96 -10.31 9.96
N ASN A 266 -3.25 -11.15 9.21
CA ASN A 266 -1.92 -11.63 9.58
C ASN A 266 -0.98 -11.66 8.37
N THR A 267 0.33 -11.69 8.61
CA THR A 267 1.33 -11.83 7.55
C THR A 267 1.87 -13.25 7.55
N PHE A 268 1.73 -13.94 6.42
CA PHE A 268 2.32 -15.25 6.18
C PHE A 268 3.67 -15.09 5.48
N GLY A 269 4.74 -15.57 6.12
CA GLY A 269 6.08 -15.58 5.54
C GLY A 269 6.32 -16.84 4.71
N ILE A 270 6.47 -16.67 3.39
CA ILE A 270 6.71 -17.76 2.43
C ILE A 270 8.22 -18.00 2.34
N ILE A 271 8.63 -19.26 2.51
CA ILE A 271 9.98 -19.72 2.23
C ILE A 271 9.90 -21.04 1.46
N MET A 272 10.46 -21.08 0.27
CA MET A 272 10.50 -22.26 -0.60
C MET A 272 11.79 -23.05 -0.39
N LEU A 273 11.96 -23.57 0.83
CA LEU A 273 13.14 -24.36 1.20
C LEU A 273 12.86 -25.86 1.05
N ALA A 274 13.69 -26.55 0.28
CA ALA A 274 13.64 -28.00 0.10
C ALA A 274 15.04 -28.61 0.12
N LEU A 275 15.13 -29.95 0.19
CA LEU A 275 16.38 -30.67 0.03
C LEU A 275 16.54 -31.05 -1.44
N VAL A 276 17.62 -30.59 -2.06
CA VAL A 276 18.05 -31.00 -3.40
C VAL A 276 19.38 -31.73 -3.24
N ASP A 277 19.41 -33.01 -3.61
CA ASP A 277 20.57 -33.89 -3.44
C ASP A 277 21.11 -33.92 -1.99
N ASN A 278 20.19 -34.02 -1.02
CA ASN A 278 20.46 -33.96 0.42
C ASN A 278 21.04 -32.62 0.93
N VAL A 279 21.01 -31.56 0.12
CA VAL A 279 21.46 -30.22 0.51
C VAL A 279 20.27 -29.26 0.60
N PRO A 280 20.11 -28.48 1.69
CA PRO A 280 19.04 -27.49 1.81
C PRO A 280 19.26 -26.35 0.81
N LYS A 281 18.30 -26.14 -0.09
CA LYS A 281 18.32 -25.05 -1.08
C LYS A 281 16.99 -24.32 -1.06
N VAL A 282 17.07 -22.99 -1.13
CA VAL A 282 15.91 -22.14 -1.41
C VAL A 282 15.70 -22.14 -2.91
N LEU A 283 14.50 -22.50 -3.33
CA LEU A 283 14.14 -22.66 -4.73
C LEU A 283 13.08 -21.64 -5.10
N ASN A 284 13.11 -21.17 -6.35
CA ASN A 284 12.00 -20.43 -6.94
C ASN A 284 10.91 -21.40 -7.46
N LEU A 285 9.77 -20.85 -7.91
CA LEU A 285 8.64 -21.68 -8.35
C LEU A 285 9.04 -22.59 -9.52
N LYS A 286 9.72 -22.03 -10.53
CA LYS A 286 10.15 -22.78 -11.71
C LYS A 286 11.07 -23.96 -11.33
N GLU A 287 12.04 -23.73 -10.46
CA GLU A 287 12.97 -24.76 -9.99
C GLU A 287 12.25 -25.91 -9.28
N ILE A 288 11.23 -25.60 -8.48
CA ILE A 288 10.39 -26.63 -7.83
C ILE A 288 9.68 -27.49 -8.87
N LEU A 289 9.02 -26.85 -9.86
CA LEU A 289 8.32 -27.57 -10.93
C LEU A 289 9.30 -28.40 -11.78
N ASP A 290 10.46 -27.85 -12.10
CA ASP A 290 11.51 -28.56 -12.85
C ASP A 290 11.98 -29.81 -12.11
N HIS A 291 12.20 -29.72 -10.79
CA HIS A 291 12.57 -30.86 -9.97
C HIS A 291 11.47 -31.92 -9.91
N TYR A 292 10.20 -31.51 -9.83
CA TYR A 292 9.06 -32.43 -9.88
C TYR A 292 8.98 -33.16 -11.22
N ILE A 293 9.08 -32.45 -12.34
CA ILE A 293 9.03 -33.03 -13.69
C ILE A 293 10.17 -34.03 -13.89
N ASN A 294 11.40 -33.67 -13.50
CA ASN A 294 12.55 -34.56 -13.63
C ASN A 294 12.40 -35.82 -12.76
N HIS A 295 11.83 -35.68 -11.56
CA HIS A 295 11.51 -36.82 -10.72
C HIS A 295 10.45 -37.72 -11.36
N ARG A 296 9.38 -37.16 -11.92
CA ARG A 296 8.34 -37.92 -12.64
C ARG A 296 8.90 -38.65 -13.85
N PHE A 297 9.75 -37.99 -14.63
CA PHE A 297 10.42 -38.58 -15.78
C PHE A 297 11.24 -39.81 -15.38
N ASP A 298 12.04 -39.72 -14.32
CA ASP A 298 12.82 -40.85 -13.80
C ASP A 298 11.93 -41.98 -13.25
N VAL A 299 10.85 -41.64 -12.53
CA VAL A 299 9.88 -42.64 -12.01
C VAL A 299 9.23 -43.41 -13.16
N ILE A 300 8.77 -42.73 -14.21
CA ILE A 300 8.15 -43.38 -15.37
C ILE A 300 9.19 -44.22 -16.12
N THR A 301 10.40 -43.68 -16.34
CA THR A 301 11.48 -44.44 -16.97
C THR A 301 11.80 -45.73 -16.22
N ARG A 302 11.86 -45.67 -14.89
CA ARG A 302 12.09 -46.86 -14.04
C ARG A 302 10.90 -47.84 -14.09
N ARG A 303 9.67 -47.34 -14.08
CA ARG A 303 8.45 -48.15 -14.24
C ARG A 303 8.45 -48.89 -15.58
N THR A 304 8.68 -48.17 -16.67
CA THR A 304 8.73 -48.73 -18.04
C THR A 304 9.84 -49.76 -18.18
N LYS A 305 11.04 -49.52 -17.63
CA LYS A 305 12.14 -50.50 -17.62
C LYS A 305 11.78 -51.78 -16.86
N PHE A 306 11.12 -51.64 -15.70
CA PHE A 306 10.68 -52.77 -14.91
C PHE A 306 9.64 -53.63 -15.64
N GLU A 307 8.68 -52.97 -16.29
CA GLU A 307 7.66 -53.65 -17.11
C GLU A 307 8.27 -54.32 -18.34
N LEU A 308 9.24 -53.68 -18.99
CA LEU A 308 9.97 -54.23 -20.12
C LEU A 308 10.74 -55.48 -19.72
N GLU A 309 11.54 -55.43 -18.65
CA GLU A 309 12.31 -56.58 -18.17
C GLU A 309 11.40 -57.77 -17.80
N LYS A 310 10.23 -57.49 -17.23
CA LYS A 310 9.22 -58.51 -16.91
C LYS A 310 8.61 -59.12 -18.19
N ALA A 311 8.29 -58.29 -19.17
CA ALA A 311 7.73 -58.73 -20.45
C ALA A 311 8.75 -59.54 -21.27
N GLU A 312 10.01 -59.11 -21.33
CA GLU A 312 11.10 -59.81 -22.01
C GLU A 312 11.37 -61.17 -21.40
N LYS A 313 11.47 -61.27 -20.06
CA LYS A 313 11.63 -62.56 -19.37
C LYS A 313 10.47 -63.52 -19.67
N ARG A 314 9.25 -62.99 -19.74
CA ARG A 314 8.07 -63.80 -20.07
C ARG A 314 8.07 -64.24 -21.53
N SER A 315 8.34 -63.31 -22.45
CA SER A 315 8.44 -63.57 -23.89
C SER A 315 9.49 -64.63 -24.20
N HIS A 316 10.67 -64.54 -23.56
CA HIS A 316 11.75 -65.51 -23.67
C HIS A 316 11.31 -66.92 -23.29
N ILE A 317 10.55 -67.08 -22.20
CA ILE A 317 10.00 -68.40 -21.82
C ILE A 317 8.97 -68.89 -22.85
N LEU A 318 8.08 -68.03 -23.33
CA LEU A 318 7.06 -68.40 -24.33
C LEU A 318 7.71 -68.78 -25.67
N GLU A 319 8.78 -68.11 -26.09
CA GLU A 319 9.56 -68.48 -27.27
C GLU A 319 10.12 -69.90 -27.14
N GLY A 320 10.69 -70.24 -25.98
CA GLY A 320 11.12 -71.60 -25.66
C GLY A 320 9.97 -72.60 -25.74
N PHE A 321 8.77 -72.24 -25.26
CA PHE A 321 7.58 -73.09 -25.41
C PHE A 321 7.14 -73.25 -26.86
N ARG A 322 7.20 -72.21 -27.70
CA ARG A 322 6.83 -72.31 -29.12
C ARG A 322 7.75 -73.30 -29.85
N ILE A 323 9.07 -73.11 -29.73
CA ILE A 323 10.07 -74.02 -30.32
C ILE A 323 9.88 -75.45 -29.77
N ALA A 324 9.59 -75.58 -28.48
CA ALA A 324 9.40 -76.89 -27.85
C ALA A 324 8.12 -77.60 -28.31
N LEU A 325 7.02 -76.87 -28.49
CA LEU A 325 5.76 -77.41 -28.98
C LEU A 325 5.86 -77.82 -30.46
N ASP A 326 6.61 -77.07 -31.26
CA ASP A 326 6.86 -77.39 -32.68
C ASP A 326 7.70 -78.67 -32.85
N ASN A 327 8.57 -78.98 -31.88
CA ASN A 327 9.49 -80.12 -31.89
C ASN A 327 9.21 -81.15 -30.78
N ILE A 328 7.96 -81.24 -30.32
CA ILE A 328 7.61 -81.98 -29.10
C ILE A 328 7.97 -83.48 -29.15
N GLY A 329 7.89 -84.10 -30.33
CA GLY A 329 8.22 -85.51 -30.51
C GLY A 329 9.68 -85.81 -30.15
N GLU A 330 10.61 -85.01 -30.68
CA GLU A 330 12.05 -85.12 -30.44
C GLU A 330 12.41 -84.74 -29.00
N ILE A 331 11.78 -83.71 -28.43
CA ILE A 331 12.01 -83.31 -27.04
C ILE A 331 11.58 -84.41 -26.07
N ILE A 332 10.42 -85.05 -26.28
CA ILE A 332 9.99 -86.19 -25.45
C ILE A 332 10.97 -87.37 -25.57
N LYS A 333 11.51 -87.64 -26.77
CA LYS A 333 12.54 -88.68 -26.94
C LYS A 333 13.80 -88.37 -26.15
N ILE A 334 14.29 -87.12 -26.18
CA ILE A 334 15.47 -86.68 -25.43
C ILE A 334 15.22 -86.81 -23.92
N ILE A 335 14.08 -86.33 -23.42
CA ILE A 335 13.73 -86.39 -22.00
C ILE A 335 13.60 -87.85 -21.52
N ARG A 336 12.93 -88.71 -22.30
CA ARG A 336 12.78 -90.15 -21.95
C ARG A 336 14.08 -90.94 -22.06
N GLY A 337 15.01 -90.52 -22.93
CA GLY A 337 16.30 -91.17 -23.13
C GLY A 337 17.38 -90.74 -22.12
N SER A 338 17.14 -89.66 -21.39
CA SER A 338 18.07 -89.12 -20.39
C SER A 338 17.94 -89.86 -19.04
N LYS A 339 19.04 -89.94 -18.29
CA LYS A 339 19.07 -90.66 -16.99
C LYS A 339 18.44 -89.86 -15.85
N ASP A 340 18.54 -88.53 -15.90
CA ASP A 340 18.03 -87.61 -14.88
C ASP A 340 17.70 -86.23 -15.49
N ALA A 341 17.11 -85.33 -14.70
CA ALA A 341 16.69 -84.02 -15.16
C ALA A 341 17.86 -83.10 -15.57
N ASN A 342 19.05 -83.29 -14.99
CA ASN A 342 20.22 -82.47 -15.31
C ASN A 342 20.81 -82.85 -16.66
N THR A 343 20.93 -84.16 -16.93
CA THR A 343 21.35 -84.68 -18.25
C THR A 343 20.37 -84.30 -19.36
N ALA A 344 19.06 -84.33 -19.09
CA ALA A 344 18.04 -83.85 -20.02
C ALA A 344 18.17 -82.34 -20.27
N LYS A 345 18.43 -81.55 -19.23
CA LYS A 345 18.62 -80.10 -19.32
C LYS A 345 19.82 -79.74 -20.20
N ASP A 346 20.98 -80.34 -19.95
CA ASP A 346 22.21 -80.03 -20.71
C ASP A 346 22.04 -80.41 -22.19
N THR A 347 21.42 -81.56 -22.48
CA THR A 347 21.14 -82.02 -23.85
C THR A 347 20.17 -81.09 -24.59
N LEU A 348 19.14 -80.58 -23.91
CA LEU A 348 18.18 -79.62 -24.49
C LEU A 348 18.81 -78.25 -24.73
N MET A 349 19.71 -77.81 -23.84
CA MET A 349 20.47 -76.58 -24.02
C MET A 349 21.43 -76.66 -25.20
N GLU A 350 22.17 -77.78 -25.37
CA GLU A 350 23.08 -77.96 -26.49
C GLU A 350 22.35 -78.16 -27.83
N GLY A 351 21.28 -78.98 -27.85
CA GLY A 351 20.60 -79.36 -29.08
C GLY A 351 19.70 -78.28 -29.70
N TYR A 352 19.07 -77.45 -28.86
CA TYR A 352 18.13 -76.41 -29.31
C TYR A 352 18.58 -75.00 -28.92
N SER A 353 19.79 -74.84 -28.35
CA SER A 353 20.31 -73.54 -27.88
C SER A 353 19.38 -72.84 -26.87
N PHE A 354 18.60 -73.61 -26.11
CA PHE A 354 17.74 -73.05 -25.07
C PHE A 354 18.57 -72.49 -23.91
N SER A 355 18.11 -71.38 -23.35
CA SER A 355 18.65 -70.86 -22.08
C SER A 355 18.27 -71.77 -20.91
N GLU A 356 19.03 -71.67 -19.82
CA GLU A 356 18.72 -72.41 -18.58
C GLU A 356 17.29 -72.16 -18.07
N ALA A 357 16.80 -70.91 -18.15
CA ALA A 357 15.46 -70.55 -17.71
C ALA A 357 14.35 -71.15 -18.60
N GLN A 358 14.56 -71.16 -19.92
CA GLN A 358 13.66 -71.81 -20.88
C GLN A 358 13.62 -73.32 -20.64
N THR A 359 14.78 -73.98 -20.58
CA THR A 359 14.88 -75.42 -20.41
C THR A 359 14.21 -75.89 -19.12
N ARG A 360 14.45 -75.19 -18.00
CA ARG A 360 13.77 -75.49 -16.73
C ARG A 360 12.25 -75.36 -16.86
N SER A 361 11.78 -74.28 -17.48
CA SER A 361 10.35 -74.05 -17.71
C SER A 361 9.72 -75.11 -18.62
N ILE A 362 10.46 -75.60 -19.63
CA ILE A 362 10.04 -76.67 -20.54
C ILE A 362 9.93 -78.01 -19.80
N LEU A 363 10.90 -78.34 -18.95
CA LEU A 363 10.86 -79.56 -18.13
C LEU A 363 9.69 -79.55 -17.13
N ASP A 364 9.33 -78.38 -16.60
CA ASP A 364 8.20 -78.18 -15.70
C ASP A 364 6.83 -78.10 -16.42
N MET A 365 6.81 -78.27 -17.75
CA MET A 365 5.58 -78.18 -18.55
C MET A 365 4.62 -79.34 -18.26
N LYS A 366 3.32 -79.01 -18.08
CA LYS A 366 2.25 -80.01 -17.94
C LYS A 366 1.76 -80.47 -19.31
N LEU A 367 1.48 -81.78 -19.46
CA LEU A 367 0.98 -82.39 -20.72
C LEU A 367 -0.27 -81.73 -21.31
N GLN A 368 -1.14 -81.13 -20.48
CA GLN A 368 -2.32 -80.39 -20.94
C GLN A 368 -2.00 -79.22 -21.88
N ARG A 369 -0.78 -78.66 -21.80
CA ARG A 369 -0.32 -77.56 -22.66
C ARG A 369 -0.08 -77.97 -24.12
N LEU A 370 -0.12 -79.26 -24.42
CA LEU A 370 0.02 -79.81 -25.77
C LEU A 370 -1.29 -79.75 -26.57
N THR A 371 -2.40 -79.37 -25.95
CA THR A 371 -3.68 -79.23 -26.65
C THR A 371 -3.67 -78.02 -27.58
N GLY A 372 -4.38 -78.09 -28.72
CA GLY A 372 -4.41 -77.00 -29.71
C GLY A 372 -4.80 -75.65 -29.12
N LEU A 373 -5.84 -75.63 -28.27
CA LEU A 373 -6.29 -74.40 -27.60
C LEU A 373 -5.23 -73.78 -26.67
N GLU A 374 -4.41 -74.58 -26.00
CA GLU A 374 -3.33 -74.06 -25.13
C GLU A 374 -2.14 -73.55 -25.95
N ARG A 375 -1.86 -74.16 -27.11
CA ARG A 375 -0.88 -73.65 -28.07
C ARG A 375 -1.29 -72.30 -28.63
N ASP A 376 -2.55 -72.16 -29.06
CA ASP A 376 -3.09 -70.90 -29.57
C ASP A 376 -3.04 -69.80 -28.50
N LYS A 377 -3.31 -70.13 -27.23
CA LYS A 377 -3.17 -69.18 -26.12
C LYS A 377 -1.73 -68.72 -25.92
N ILE A 378 -0.75 -69.63 -25.98
CA ILE A 378 0.67 -69.30 -25.86
C ILE A 378 1.11 -68.39 -27.01
N GLU A 379 0.65 -68.68 -28.23
CA GLU A 379 0.98 -67.86 -29.40
C GLU A 379 0.34 -66.47 -29.33
N ASN A 380 -0.92 -66.38 -28.91
CA ASN A 380 -1.60 -65.09 -28.70
C ASN A 380 -0.93 -64.28 -27.57
N GLU A 381 -0.58 -64.92 -26.45
CA GLU A 381 0.14 -64.28 -25.34
C GLU A 381 1.51 -63.78 -25.78
N TYR A 382 2.25 -64.57 -26.56
CA TYR A 382 3.55 -64.18 -27.11
C TYR A 382 3.42 -62.97 -28.04
N ASN A 383 2.49 -63.01 -28.99
CA ASN A 383 2.29 -61.92 -29.95
C ASN A 383 1.88 -60.62 -29.24
N ALA A 384 0.99 -60.70 -28.25
CA ALA A 384 0.61 -59.55 -27.43
C ALA A 384 1.81 -58.96 -26.65
N LEU A 385 2.65 -59.82 -26.07
CA LEU A 385 3.85 -59.38 -25.35
C LEU A 385 4.89 -58.75 -26.27
N ILE A 386 5.06 -59.23 -27.50
CA ILE A 386 5.96 -58.62 -28.48
C ILE A 386 5.51 -57.21 -28.83
N GLU A 387 4.20 -56.97 -29.02
CA GLU A 387 3.67 -55.62 -29.25
C GLU A 387 3.91 -54.71 -28.03
N ILE A 388 3.67 -55.20 -26.81
CA ILE A 388 3.98 -54.45 -25.58
C ILE A 388 5.47 -54.13 -25.47
N ILE A 389 6.37 -55.09 -25.76
CA ILE A 389 7.82 -54.89 -25.73
C ILE A 389 8.25 -53.82 -26.75
N LYS A 390 7.66 -53.84 -27.95
CA LYS A 390 7.92 -52.80 -28.97
C LYS A 390 7.49 -51.42 -28.47
N GLU A 391 6.30 -51.32 -27.88
CA GLU A 391 5.78 -50.08 -27.32
C GLU A 391 6.65 -49.56 -26.17
N LEU A 392 7.00 -50.41 -25.20
CA LEU A 392 7.84 -50.04 -24.06
C LEU A 392 9.25 -49.59 -24.52
N ASN A 393 9.84 -50.28 -25.50
CA ASN A 393 11.11 -49.85 -26.10
C ASN A 393 10.98 -48.52 -26.85
N PHE A 394 9.85 -48.29 -27.53
CA PHE A 394 9.57 -47.01 -28.17
C PHE A 394 9.50 -45.88 -27.14
N ILE A 395 8.80 -46.09 -26.02
CA ILE A 395 8.72 -45.12 -24.90
C ILE A 395 10.12 -44.83 -24.34
N LEU A 396 10.95 -45.84 -24.08
CA LEU A 396 12.28 -45.64 -23.52
C LEU A 396 13.25 -44.92 -24.46
N ASN A 397 13.08 -45.09 -25.78
CA ASN A 397 13.90 -44.43 -26.79
C ASN A 397 13.37 -43.06 -27.20
N ASN A 398 12.14 -42.71 -26.83
CA ASN A 398 11.50 -41.44 -27.17
C ASN A 398 11.09 -40.68 -25.91
N GLU A 399 11.96 -39.78 -25.44
CA GLU A 399 11.67 -38.94 -24.29
C GLU A 399 10.39 -38.11 -24.44
N ASN A 400 9.99 -37.73 -25.67
CA ASN A 400 8.76 -36.95 -25.88
C ASN A 400 7.53 -37.78 -25.50
N LYS A 401 7.58 -39.10 -25.75
CA LYS A 401 6.49 -40.00 -25.36
C LYS A 401 6.39 -40.12 -23.83
N VAL A 402 7.52 -40.08 -23.13
CA VAL A 402 7.52 -40.02 -21.65
C VAL A 402 6.86 -38.75 -21.15
N TYR A 403 7.13 -37.59 -21.77
CA TYR A 403 6.44 -36.33 -21.42
C TYR A 403 4.95 -36.37 -21.73
N GLU A 404 4.54 -37.00 -22.83
CA GLU A 404 3.12 -37.21 -23.16
C GLU A 404 2.41 -38.03 -22.09
N ILE A 405 3.01 -39.13 -21.63
CA ILE A 405 2.47 -39.95 -20.52
C ILE A 405 2.37 -39.12 -19.23
N ILE A 406 3.36 -38.27 -18.93
CA ILE A 406 3.30 -37.37 -17.76
C ILE A 406 2.10 -36.42 -17.89
N THR A 407 1.89 -35.85 -19.07
CA THR A 407 0.77 -34.95 -19.35
C THR A 407 -0.57 -35.65 -19.14
N GLU A 408 -0.76 -36.84 -19.73
CA GLU A 408 -1.99 -37.64 -19.59
C GLU A 408 -2.28 -37.98 -18.10
N GLU A 409 -1.27 -38.42 -17.35
CA GLU A 409 -1.42 -38.72 -15.92
C GLU A 409 -1.77 -37.46 -15.09
N LEU A 410 -1.22 -36.29 -15.46
CA LEU A 410 -1.52 -35.03 -14.77
C LEU A 410 -2.92 -34.51 -15.08
N GLU A 411 -3.37 -34.66 -16.32
CA GLU A 411 -4.73 -34.33 -16.73
C GLU A 411 -5.75 -35.21 -16.00
N GLU A 412 -5.49 -36.52 -15.90
CA GLU A 412 -6.33 -37.43 -15.10
C GLU A 412 -6.37 -37.02 -13.62
N ILE A 413 -5.25 -36.59 -13.04
CA ILE A 413 -5.22 -36.08 -11.66
C ILE A 413 -6.06 -34.80 -11.53
N LYS A 414 -5.97 -33.90 -12.51
CA LYS A 414 -6.74 -32.66 -12.52
C LYS A 414 -8.24 -32.94 -12.60
N GLU A 415 -8.67 -33.82 -13.50
CA GLU A 415 -10.08 -34.17 -13.66
C GLU A 415 -10.67 -34.82 -12.40
N ASN A 416 -9.90 -35.68 -11.73
CA ASN A 416 -10.39 -36.43 -10.58
C ASN A 416 -10.32 -35.67 -9.25
N TYR A 417 -9.38 -34.72 -9.09
CA TYR A 417 -9.05 -34.14 -7.78
C TYR A 417 -9.00 -32.61 -7.74
N SER A 418 -9.25 -31.90 -8.85
CA SER A 418 -9.28 -30.43 -8.83
C SER A 418 -10.51 -29.90 -8.09
N ASP A 419 -10.33 -28.81 -7.35
CA ASP A 419 -11.40 -28.04 -6.72
C ASP A 419 -11.32 -26.55 -7.08
N GLU A 420 -12.42 -25.83 -6.85
CA GLU A 420 -12.45 -24.38 -7.05
C GLU A 420 -11.56 -23.68 -6.01
N ARG A 421 -10.89 -22.61 -6.46
CA ARG A 421 -10.04 -21.79 -5.60
C ARG A 421 -10.85 -21.19 -4.45
N ARG A 422 -10.36 -21.34 -3.22
CA ARG A 422 -11.03 -20.81 -2.01
C ARG A 422 -10.56 -19.42 -1.66
N THR A 423 -9.26 -19.18 -1.82
CA THR A 423 -8.60 -17.94 -1.42
C THR A 423 -8.72 -16.89 -2.51
N GLN A 424 -9.26 -15.73 -2.15
CA GLN A 424 -9.36 -14.60 -3.06
C GLN A 424 -8.07 -13.78 -3.04
N ILE A 425 -7.54 -13.42 -4.20
CA ILE A 425 -6.41 -12.50 -4.31
C ILE A 425 -6.96 -11.15 -4.76
N GLU A 426 -6.88 -10.15 -3.90
CA GLU A 426 -7.24 -8.77 -4.23
C GLU A 426 -5.97 -7.97 -4.49
N GLU A 427 -6.08 -6.92 -5.32
CA GLU A 427 -5.00 -5.94 -5.37
C GLU A 427 -4.77 -5.38 -3.97
N SER A 428 -3.51 -5.03 -3.69
CA SER A 428 -3.21 -4.45 -2.38
C SER A 428 -4.06 -3.20 -2.28
N ARG A 429 -4.99 -3.18 -1.33
CA ARG A 429 -5.44 -1.93 -0.76
C ARG A 429 -4.15 -1.21 -0.36
N LEU A 430 -3.81 -0.12 -1.04
CA LEU A 430 -3.02 0.95 -0.40
C LEU A 430 -3.71 1.11 0.95
N ASP A 431 -2.98 1.02 2.07
CA ASP A 431 -3.57 1.05 3.42
C ASP A 431 -4.66 2.13 3.40
N ILE A 432 -5.94 1.72 3.38
CA ILE A 432 -7.03 2.65 3.10
C ILE A 432 -6.98 3.62 4.26
N ASN A 433 -6.58 4.85 3.97
CA ASN A 433 -6.64 5.89 4.97
C ASN A 433 -8.12 6.05 5.25
N ILE A 434 -8.50 6.16 6.52
CA ILE A 434 -9.90 6.32 6.92
C ILE A 434 -10.54 7.49 6.14
N GLU A 435 -9.71 8.48 5.81
CA GLU A 435 -10.00 9.61 4.94
C GLU A 435 -10.53 9.23 3.54
N ASP A 436 -10.07 8.14 2.93
CA ASP A 436 -10.47 7.74 1.56
C ASP A 436 -11.88 7.14 1.50
N LEU A 437 -12.44 6.74 2.64
CA LEU A 437 -13.80 6.21 2.78
C LEU A 437 -14.82 7.29 3.18
N ILE A 438 -14.32 8.46 3.59
CA ILE A 438 -15.16 9.55 4.07
C ILE A 438 -15.49 10.44 2.88
N ALA A 439 -16.78 10.53 2.57
CA ALA A 439 -17.27 11.45 1.56
C ALA A 439 -16.83 12.88 1.93
N ASP A 440 -16.11 13.52 1.02
CA ASP A 440 -15.59 14.88 1.17
C ASP A 440 -16.70 15.92 0.97
N GLU A 441 -17.70 15.84 1.84
CA GLU A 441 -18.87 16.72 1.89
C GLU A 441 -18.56 18.01 2.62
N LYS A 442 -19.26 19.07 2.19
CA LYS A 442 -19.17 20.38 2.83
C LYS A 442 -19.99 20.38 4.11
N VAL A 443 -19.34 20.81 5.17
CA VAL A 443 -19.92 20.89 6.50
C VAL A 443 -19.61 22.24 7.13
N ILE A 444 -20.41 22.59 8.12
CA ILE A 444 -20.24 23.77 8.94
C ILE A 444 -19.83 23.30 10.32
N VAL A 445 -18.66 23.74 10.78
CA VAL A 445 -18.19 23.50 12.14
C VAL A 445 -18.48 24.73 12.98
N THR A 446 -19.16 24.57 14.11
CA THR A 446 -19.44 25.67 15.05
C THR A 446 -18.72 25.46 16.36
N LEU A 447 -18.11 26.51 16.90
CA LEU A 447 -17.52 26.57 18.23
C LEU A 447 -18.24 27.63 19.07
N THR A 448 -18.63 27.29 20.31
CA THR A 448 -19.22 28.25 21.25
C THR A 448 -18.20 28.81 22.23
N ASN A 449 -18.52 29.95 22.86
CA ASN A 449 -17.69 30.56 23.90
C ASN A 449 -17.46 29.67 25.14
N LYS A 450 -18.30 28.64 25.34
CA LYS A 450 -18.13 27.61 26.38
C LYS A 450 -17.36 26.37 25.89
N GLY A 451 -16.78 26.41 24.69
CA GLY A 451 -15.93 25.35 24.14
C GLY A 451 -16.68 24.17 23.51
N TYR A 452 -17.97 24.31 23.21
CA TYR A 452 -18.72 23.26 22.52
C TYR A 452 -18.47 23.31 21.01
N VAL A 453 -18.08 22.16 20.44
CA VAL A 453 -17.87 21.97 19.00
C VAL A 453 -18.87 20.96 18.43
N LYS A 454 -19.34 21.22 17.21
CA LYS A 454 -20.16 20.29 16.41
C LYS A 454 -19.97 20.55 14.92
N ARG A 455 -20.19 19.51 14.10
CA ARG A 455 -20.33 19.64 12.65
C ARG A 455 -21.80 19.52 12.24
N ILE A 456 -22.19 20.26 11.20
CA ILE A 456 -23.54 20.25 10.62
C ILE A 456 -23.38 20.13 9.10
N SER A 457 -24.06 19.19 8.47
CA SER A 457 -24.12 19.09 7.00
C SER A 457 -24.74 20.36 6.39
N GLN A 458 -24.20 20.80 5.24
CA GLN A 458 -24.67 21.97 4.51
C GLN A 458 -26.18 21.92 4.19
N ASP A 459 -26.70 20.76 3.80
CA ASP A 459 -28.10 20.57 3.41
C ASP A 459 -29.06 20.81 4.59
N LYS A 460 -28.64 20.37 5.79
CA LYS A 460 -29.40 20.59 7.03
C LYS A 460 -29.39 22.05 7.47
N TYR A 461 -28.43 22.84 6.99
CA TYR A 461 -28.33 24.26 7.31
C TYR A 461 -29.15 25.14 6.35
N LYS A 462 -29.14 24.85 5.04
CA LYS A 462 -29.82 25.64 3.97
C LYS A 462 -31.36 25.64 4.00
N ALA A 463 -32.01 24.91 4.90
CA ALA A 463 -33.46 24.70 4.90
C ALA A 463 -34.33 25.90 5.38
N GLN A 464 -33.94 27.15 5.09
CA GLN A 464 -34.76 28.33 5.42
C GLN A 464 -34.81 29.31 4.24
N LYS A 465 -36.00 29.50 3.63
CA LYS A 465 -36.22 30.44 2.53
C LYS A 465 -36.20 31.90 3.03
N ARG A 466 -35.70 32.81 2.19
CA ARG A 466 -35.77 34.27 2.35
C ARG A 466 -37.21 34.69 2.76
N GLY A 467 -37.34 35.38 3.90
CA GLY A 467 -38.61 35.93 4.40
C GLY A 467 -39.24 35.25 5.63
N GLY A 468 -38.59 34.25 6.23
CA GLY A 468 -39.07 33.64 7.48
C GLY A 468 -38.82 34.52 8.72
N LYS A 469 -39.83 34.68 9.59
CA LYS A 469 -39.70 35.32 10.91
C LYS A 469 -38.54 34.68 11.67
N GLY A 470 -37.57 35.50 12.13
CA GLY A 470 -36.41 35.06 12.91
C GLY A 470 -36.84 34.20 14.09
N VAL A 471 -36.53 32.90 14.02
CA VAL A 471 -36.83 31.96 15.10
C VAL A 471 -35.69 32.11 16.10
N SER A 472 -36.07 32.59 17.30
CA SER A 472 -35.26 32.65 18.52
C SER A 472 -34.14 31.62 18.51
N SER A 473 -32.91 32.14 18.42
CA SER A 473 -31.67 31.39 18.57
C SER A 473 -31.74 30.50 19.80
N GLN A 474 -31.47 29.21 19.59
CA GLN A 474 -30.86 28.24 20.51
C GLN A 474 -31.44 28.15 21.94
N ASN A 475 -31.75 26.93 22.39
CA ASN A 475 -31.88 26.65 23.84
C ASN A 475 -30.48 26.74 24.49
N THR A 476 -29.92 27.93 24.57
CA THR A 476 -28.70 28.21 25.30
C THR A 476 -29.05 28.41 26.76
N VAL A 477 -28.29 27.74 27.62
CA VAL A 477 -28.12 28.18 29.01
C VAL A 477 -27.69 29.65 28.95
N GLU A 478 -28.14 30.49 29.88
CA GLU A 478 -27.71 31.90 29.96
C GLU A 478 -26.21 32.06 29.60
N GLY A 479 -25.93 32.87 28.57
CA GLY A 479 -24.59 33.23 28.13
C GLY A 479 -23.80 32.24 27.26
N ASP A 480 -24.40 31.17 26.72
CA ASP A 480 -23.75 30.35 25.67
C ASP A 480 -24.13 30.87 24.27
N PHE A 481 -23.15 31.16 23.42
CA PHE A 481 -23.37 31.63 22.05
C PHE A 481 -22.26 31.14 21.12
N VAL A 482 -22.57 31.00 19.84
CA VAL A 482 -21.59 30.60 18.81
C VAL A 482 -20.57 31.73 18.66
N GLU A 483 -19.32 31.43 18.99
CA GLU A 483 -18.19 32.35 18.89
C GLU A 483 -17.65 32.33 17.46
N ASN A 484 -17.34 31.13 16.95
CA ASN A 484 -16.77 30.94 15.62
C ASN A 484 -17.57 29.90 14.82
N MET A 485 -17.63 30.11 13.51
CA MET A 485 -18.18 29.16 12.55
C MET A 485 -17.22 29.04 11.38
N TYR A 486 -16.94 27.81 10.96
CA TYR A 486 -16.01 27.50 9.88
C TYR A 486 -16.73 26.70 8.81
N ALA A 487 -16.75 27.16 7.56
CA ALA A 487 -17.04 26.29 6.43
C ALA A 487 -15.82 25.40 6.19
N ALA A 488 -16.02 24.08 6.19
CA ALA A 488 -14.97 23.11 6.02
C ALA A 488 -15.47 21.91 5.22
N SER A 489 -14.53 21.13 4.72
CA SER A 489 -14.78 19.81 4.17
C SER A 489 -14.54 18.74 5.23
N ASN A 490 -15.18 17.58 5.13
CA ASN A 490 -14.96 16.48 6.08
C ASN A 490 -13.48 16.07 6.20
N LEU A 491 -12.72 16.18 5.11
CA LEU A 491 -11.31 15.81 5.06
C LEU A 491 -10.35 16.93 5.51
N ASP A 492 -10.85 18.13 5.80
CA ASP A 492 -10.03 19.22 6.31
C ASP A 492 -9.54 18.93 7.73
N THR A 493 -8.46 19.60 8.13
CA THR A 493 -7.87 19.51 9.46
C THR A 493 -7.99 20.85 10.18
N MET A 494 -8.52 20.82 11.40
CA MET A 494 -8.54 21.98 12.29
C MET A 494 -7.29 21.95 13.17
N MET A 495 -6.43 22.95 12.99
CA MET A 495 -5.23 23.18 13.80
C MET A 495 -5.57 24.10 14.97
N ILE A 496 -5.57 23.57 16.18
CA ILE A 496 -6.00 24.27 17.39
C ILE A 496 -4.75 24.67 18.18
N TYR A 497 -4.48 25.96 18.25
CA TYR A 497 -3.35 26.55 18.95
C TYR A 497 -3.76 27.04 20.34
N THR A 498 -2.90 26.79 21.31
CA THR A 498 -3.12 27.13 22.73
C THR A 498 -2.21 28.26 23.18
N ASP A 499 -2.56 28.89 24.30
CA ASP A 499 -1.77 29.93 24.95
C ASP A 499 -0.38 29.46 25.40
N SER A 500 -0.24 28.18 25.79
CA SER A 500 1.04 27.53 26.12
C SER A 500 1.97 27.31 24.93
N GLY A 501 1.54 27.64 23.71
CA GLY A 501 2.33 27.47 22.49
C GLY A 501 2.30 26.06 21.91
N LYS A 502 1.35 25.22 22.33
CA LYS A 502 1.07 23.92 21.70
C LYS A 502 0.03 24.03 20.59
N VAL A 503 0.11 23.09 19.67
CA VAL A 503 -0.84 22.89 18.58
C VAL A 503 -1.38 21.46 18.62
N TYR A 504 -2.69 21.34 18.45
CA TYR A 504 -3.42 20.09 18.33
C TYR A 504 -4.04 19.99 16.94
N SER A 505 -4.13 18.78 16.39
CA SER A 505 -4.88 18.54 15.16
C SER A 505 -6.17 17.81 15.49
N LEU A 506 -7.27 18.27 14.92
CA LEU A 506 -8.55 17.57 14.94
C LEU A 506 -9.07 17.47 13.51
N LYS A 507 -9.32 16.27 13.01
CA LYS A 507 -9.91 16.12 11.67
C LYS A 507 -11.39 16.49 11.74
N VAL A 508 -11.89 17.16 10.70
CA VAL A 508 -13.28 17.66 10.71
C VAL A 508 -14.28 16.50 10.82
N TYR A 509 -14.04 15.36 10.16
CA TYR A 509 -14.88 14.18 10.29
C TYR A 509 -14.91 13.55 11.69
N GLU A 510 -13.89 13.78 12.52
CA GLU A 510 -13.87 13.30 13.92
C GLU A 510 -14.84 14.10 14.80
N ILE A 511 -15.24 15.29 14.36
CA ILE A 511 -16.23 16.13 15.04
C ILE A 511 -17.62 15.49 14.89
N PRO A 512 -18.34 15.22 15.99
CA PRO A 512 -19.64 14.59 15.91
C PRO A 512 -20.65 15.48 15.18
N GLU A 513 -21.44 14.83 14.31
CA GLU A 513 -22.52 15.50 13.61
C GLU A 513 -23.74 15.68 14.51
N PHE A 514 -24.25 16.89 14.55
CA PHE A 514 -25.41 17.24 15.38
C PHE A 514 -26.39 18.11 14.60
N SER A 515 -27.64 18.19 15.09
CA SER A 515 -28.61 19.14 14.56
C SER A 515 -28.24 20.58 14.93
N LYS A 516 -28.82 21.55 14.20
CA LYS A 516 -28.63 22.98 14.48
C LYS A 516 -28.95 23.35 15.94
N GLN A 517 -29.92 22.68 16.56
CA GLN A 517 -30.38 22.93 17.93
C GLN A 517 -29.58 22.19 19.02
N ALA A 518 -28.81 21.16 18.67
CA ALA A 518 -28.04 20.39 19.65
C ALA A 518 -26.75 21.14 20.07
N ARG A 519 -26.31 20.94 21.32
CA ARG A 519 -25.18 21.68 21.91
C ARG A 519 -23.82 21.31 21.32
N GLY A 520 -23.64 20.07 20.88
CA GLY A 520 -22.34 19.55 20.48
C GLY A 520 -21.59 18.88 21.63
N LYS A 521 -20.28 18.70 21.46
CA LYS A 521 -19.37 18.09 22.45
C LYS A 521 -18.30 19.10 22.84
N LEU A 522 -17.83 19.09 24.09
CA LEU A 522 -16.70 19.94 24.49
C LEU A 522 -15.44 19.56 23.70
N ILE A 523 -14.74 20.56 23.18
CA ILE A 523 -13.51 20.38 22.40
C ILE A 523 -12.40 19.70 23.24
N GLU A 524 -12.38 19.98 24.54
CA GLU A 524 -11.46 19.39 25.53
C GLU A 524 -11.63 17.85 25.66
N ASN A 525 -12.80 17.31 25.30
CA ASN A 525 -13.02 15.86 25.28
C ASN A 525 -12.54 15.20 23.98
N MET A 526 -12.07 15.99 23.03
CA MET A 526 -11.62 15.54 21.71
C MET A 526 -10.10 15.69 21.55
N ILE A 527 -9.53 16.71 22.19
CA ILE A 527 -8.08 16.95 22.28
C ILE A 527 -7.63 16.93 23.73
N ASN A 528 -6.52 16.27 24.04
CA ASN A 528 -6.01 16.19 25.42
C ASN A 528 -5.25 17.47 25.78
N LEU A 529 -6.00 18.53 26.11
CA LEU A 529 -5.45 19.77 26.65
C LEU A 529 -4.78 19.53 28.01
N GLY A 530 -3.68 20.23 28.28
CA GLY A 530 -3.07 20.27 29.61
C GLY A 530 -3.95 21.00 30.62
N GLU A 531 -3.67 20.79 31.91
CA GLU A 531 -4.29 21.60 32.98
C GLU A 531 -4.00 23.09 32.72
N ASP A 532 -5.04 23.92 32.75
CA ASP A 532 -5.03 25.37 32.50
C ASP A 532 -4.67 25.85 31.07
N GLU A 533 -4.55 24.97 30.06
CA GLU A 533 -4.32 25.38 28.66
C GLU A 533 -5.61 25.93 28.01
N LYS A 534 -5.53 27.10 27.38
CA LYS A 534 -6.66 27.73 26.69
C LYS A 534 -6.44 27.82 25.18
N VAL A 535 -7.51 27.55 24.42
CA VAL A 535 -7.50 27.72 22.97
C VAL A 535 -7.38 29.21 22.61
N ARG A 536 -6.45 29.54 21.72
CA ARG A 536 -6.18 30.91 21.24
C ARG A 536 -6.60 31.13 19.80
N SER A 537 -6.30 30.18 18.93
CA SER A 537 -6.60 30.29 17.51
C SER A 537 -6.87 28.92 16.92
N ILE A 538 -7.73 28.88 15.91
CA ILE A 538 -8.00 27.69 15.12
C ILE A 538 -7.79 28.05 13.66
N ILE A 539 -6.91 27.33 13.00
CA ILE A 539 -6.62 27.47 11.58
C ILE A 539 -7.10 26.22 10.86
N LYS A 540 -7.96 26.40 9.85
CA LYS A 540 -8.39 25.33 8.95
C LYS A 540 -7.30 25.11 7.90
N VAL A 541 -6.91 23.86 7.70
CA VAL A 541 -5.87 23.46 6.74
C VAL A 541 -6.32 22.20 6.02
N ARG A 542 -6.22 22.18 4.69
CA ARG A 542 -6.50 21.00 3.88
C ARG A 542 -5.21 20.25 3.55
N ASP A 543 -4.22 20.97 3.04
CA ASP A 543 -2.91 20.45 2.68
C ASP A 543 -1.79 21.06 3.53
N PHE A 544 -0.78 20.25 3.83
CA PHE A 544 0.38 20.69 4.59
C PHE A 544 1.54 20.99 3.63
N SER A 545 1.25 21.85 2.64
CA SER A 545 2.23 22.29 1.63
C SER A 545 3.40 23.03 2.28
N GLU A 546 4.55 23.01 1.62
CA GLU A 546 5.71 23.82 2.00
C GLU A 546 5.56 25.29 1.59
N GLU A 547 4.51 25.64 0.85
CA GLU A 547 4.26 27.01 0.41
C GLU A 547 3.63 27.88 1.50
N HIS A 548 2.85 27.27 2.39
CA HIS A 548 2.18 27.97 3.48
C HIS A 548 3.03 28.02 4.74
N GLU A 549 2.95 29.15 5.44
CA GLU A 549 3.67 29.35 6.70
C GLU A 549 2.74 29.83 7.80
N VAL A 550 2.97 29.34 9.02
CA VAL A 550 2.23 29.75 10.21
C VAL A 550 3.05 30.82 10.95
N PHE A 551 2.45 31.98 11.14
CA PHE A 551 3.00 33.08 11.89
C PHE A 551 2.49 33.09 13.32
N PHE A 552 3.41 33.29 14.27
CA PHE A 552 3.15 33.31 15.71
C PHE A 552 3.58 34.66 16.28
N LEU A 553 2.81 35.18 17.23
CA LEU A 553 3.09 36.40 17.96
C LEU A 553 2.75 36.23 19.44
N THR A 554 3.71 36.57 20.30
CA THR A 554 3.60 36.44 21.76
C THR A 554 3.29 37.77 22.44
N ARG A 555 2.86 37.70 23.70
CA ARG A 555 2.55 38.86 24.58
C ARG A 555 3.75 39.79 24.72
N ASN A 556 4.95 39.23 24.81
CA ASN A 556 6.21 39.99 24.91
C ASN A 556 6.75 40.51 23.57
N GLY A 557 5.97 40.42 22.48
CA GLY A 557 6.35 40.96 21.17
C GLY A 557 7.39 40.13 20.42
N ILE A 558 7.52 38.85 20.75
CA ILE A 558 8.30 37.90 19.96
C ILE A 558 7.43 37.37 18.82
N VAL A 559 8.02 37.31 17.63
CA VAL A 559 7.39 36.78 16.43
C VAL A 559 8.18 35.62 15.88
N LYS A 560 7.47 34.68 15.27
CA LYS A 560 8.08 33.50 14.65
C LYS A 560 7.26 33.07 13.45
N LYS A 561 7.94 32.53 12.45
CA LYS A 561 7.32 31.87 11.30
C LYS A 561 7.79 30.42 11.23
N THR A 562 6.88 29.49 10.96
CA THR A 562 7.17 28.06 10.81
C THR A 562 6.45 27.53 9.59
N ASN A 563 7.14 26.76 8.76
CA ASN A 563 6.53 26.11 7.61
C ASN A 563 5.40 25.15 8.04
N LEU A 564 4.28 25.18 7.32
CA LEU A 564 3.09 24.40 7.65
C LEU A 564 3.33 22.88 7.60
N SER A 565 4.18 22.41 6.69
CA SER A 565 4.59 20.99 6.58
C SER A 565 5.09 20.38 7.89
N GLN A 566 5.69 21.18 8.78
CA GLN A 566 6.20 20.70 10.07
C GLN A 566 5.08 20.27 11.04
N PHE A 567 3.83 20.58 10.71
CA PHE A 567 2.65 20.25 11.49
C PHE A 567 1.79 19.12 10.88
N LYS A 568 2.29 18.42 9.84
CA LYS A 568 1.57 17.33 9.16
C LYS A 568 1.16 16.18 10.08
N ASN A 569 2.02 15.81 11.04
CA ASN A 569 1.82 14.66 11.90
C ASN A 569 1.77 15.09 13.38
N ILE A 570 0.58 15.40 13.89
CA ILE A 570 0.34 15.75 15.29
C ILE A 570 -0.32 14.57 16.01
N ASN A 571 0.19 14.21 17.18
CA ASN A 571 -0.43 13.19 18.02
C ASN A 571 -1.52 13.80 18.93
N LYS A 572 -2.30 12.95 19.61
CA LYS A 572 -3.40 13.42 20.49
C LYS A 572 -2.96 14.28 21.68
N SER A 573 -1.69 14.19 22.10
CA SER A 573 -1.12 15.04 23.16
C SER A 573 -0.72 16.43 22.69
N GLY A 574 -0.86 16.72 21.39
CA GLY A 574 -0.41 17.96 20.79
C GLY A 574 1.11 18.02 20.58
N LEU A 575 1.53 19.01 19.81
CA LEU A 575 2.92 19.30 19.51
C LEU A 575 3.28 20.70 19.96
N ARG A 576 4.53 20.92 20.35
CA ARG A 576 5.03 22.26 20.63
C ARG A 576 5.24 23.03 19.31
N ALA A 577 4.53 24.14 19.13
CA ALA A 577 4.62 25.00 17.95
C ALA A 577 5.62 26.15 18.12
N ILE A 578 5.80 26.61 19.35
CA ILE A 578 6.75 27.66 19.73
C ILE A 578 7.33 27.41 21.13
N ASN A 579 8.58 27.80 21.34
CA ASN A 579 9.19 27.78 22.67
C ASN A 579 8.99 29.15 23.34
N LEU A 580 7.97 29.26 24.20
CA LEU A 580 7.71 30.43 25.02
C LEU A 580 8.72 30.53 26.18
N LYS A 581 9.03 31.76 26.58
CA LYS A 581 9.80 32.04 27.80
C LYS A 581 8.86 32.01 29.01
N ASP A 582 9.43 31.94 30.21
CA ASP A 582 8.67 32.08 31.44
C ASP A 582 7.91 33.43 31.44
N ASP A 583 6.62 33.39 31.79
CA ASP A 583 5.71 34.55 31.74
C ASP A 583 5.55 35.19 30.34
N ASP A 584 5.46 34.38 29.29
CA ASP A 584 5.04 34.79 27.95
C ASP A 584 3.90 33.90 27.45
N ASP A 585 2.97 34.49 26.71
CA ASP A 585 1.80 33.77 26.18
C ASP A 585 1.71 33.94 24.67
N LEU A 586 1.20 32.90 23.99
CA LEU A 586 0.85 33.04 22.59
C LEU A 586 -0.45 33.86 22.46
N ILE A 587 -0.35 35.00 21.76
CA ILE A 587 -1.48 35.93 21.58
C ILE A 587 -2.14 35.76 20.22
N PHE A 588 -1.35 35.55 19.17
CA PHE A 588 -1.87 35.44 17.82
C PHE A 588 -1.16 34.36 17.02
N VAL A 589 -1.95 33.64 16.22
CA VAL A 589 -1.51 32.71 15.20
C VAL A 589 -2.30 32.97 13.93
N GLY A 590 -1.61 33.17 12.81
CA GLY A 590 -2.21 33.39 11.50
C GLY A 590 -1.47 32.60 10.43
N LEU A 591 -2.20 32.22 9.38
CA LEU A 591 -1.61 31.65 8.18
C LEU A 591 -1.08 32.81 7.30
N VAL A 592 0.03 32.56 6.62
CA VAL A 592 0.65 33.48 5.67
C VAL A 592 0.72 32.75 4.33
N ASP A 593 -0.17 33.16 3.43
CA ASP A 593 -0.34 32.49 2.13
C ASP A 593 0.34 33.24 0.98
N THR A 594 0.60 34.54 1.15
CA THR A 594 1.20 35.38 0.12
C THR A 594 2.48 36.03 0.61
N LYS A 595 3.48 36.14 -0.27
CA LYS A 595 4.74 36.82 0.04
C LYS A 595 4.53 38.30 0.40
N GLU A 596 3.50 38.93 -0.17
CA GLU A 596 3.15 40.34 0.04
C GLU A 596 2.51 40.64 1.39
N SER A 597 2.07 39.59 2.11
CA SER A 597 1.42 39.71 3.42
C SER A 597 2.21 40.60 4.39
N GLN A 598 1.50 41.54 5.01
CA GLN A 598 2.06 42.41 6.04
C GLN A 598 1.60 41.95 7.42
N VAL A 599 2.49 42.05 8.40
CA VAL A 599 2.16 41.80 9.79
C VAL A 599 1.89 43.13 10.47
N PHE A 600 0.72 43.25 11.09
CA PHE A 600 0.35 44.37 11.94
C PHE A 600 0.27 43.90 13.40
N VAL A 601 0.99 44.56 14.29
CA VAL A 601 1.01 44.26 15.73
C VAL A 601 0.56 45.48 16.50
N ALA A 602 -0.33 45.30 17.47
CA ALA A 602 -0.83 46.34 18.35
C ALA A 602 -0.49 46.06 19.81
N THR A 603 -0.28 47.14 20.55
CA THR A 603 0.12 47.13 21.96
C THR A 603 -0.92 47.78 22.86
N ARG A 604 -0.89 47.41 24.13
CA ARG A 604 -1.82 47.86 25.16
C ARG A 604 -1.77 49.38 25.38
N LEU A 605 -0.61 50.01 25.27
CA LEU A 605 -0.44 51.46 25.41
C LEU A 605 -0.76 52.25 24.11
N GLY A 606 -1.33 51.60 23.09
CA GLY A 606 -1.85 52.28 21.91
C GLY A 606 -0.81 52.54 20.83
N TYR A 607 0.27 51.77 20.78
CA TYR A 607 1.23 51.76 19.68
C TYR A 607 1.01 50.57 18.75
N SER A 608 1.44 50.70 17.50
CA SER A 608 1.46 49.60 16.54
C SER A 608 2.70 49.63 15.65
N ILE A 609 3.06 48.47 15.12
CA ILE A 609 4.06 48.33 14.06
C ILE A 609 3.45 47.55 12.90
N LYS A 610 3.81 47.95 11.68
CA LYS A 610 3.49 47.23 10.45
C LYS A 610 4.80 46.90 9.75
N PHE A 611 5.00 45.64 9.36
CA PHE A 611 6.21 45.22 8.62
C PHE A 611 5.89 44.04 7.68
N PRO A 612 6.67 43.85 6.61
CA PRO A 612 6.49 42.69 5.71
C PRO A 612 6.80 41.38 6.42
N GLN A 613 6.00 40.34 6.17
CA GLN A 613 6.24 39.03 6.80
C GLN A 613 7.65 38.47 6.50
N ASP A 614 8.23 38.80 5.34
CA ASP A 614 9.59 38.38 4.91
C ASP A 614 10.71 38.88 5.82
N ASN A 615 10.47 39.92 6.62
CA ASN A 615 11.44 40.35 7.64
C ASN A 615 11.66 39.28 8.73
N VAL A 616 10.79 38.29 8.83
CA VAL A 616 10.88 37.14 9.75
C VAL A 616 11.19 35.89 8.94
N ARG A 617 12.39 35.32 9.11
CA ARG A 617 12.74 34.04 8.49
C ARG A 617 11.93 32.89 9.07
N SER A 618 11.67 31.86 8.26
CA SER A 618 11.13 30.59 8.73
C SER A 618 12.11 29.91 9.71
N MET A 619 11.57 29.30 10.76
CA MET A 619 12.33 28.61 11.81
C MET A 619 11.66 27.27 12.15
N GLY A 620 12.40 26.39 12.83
CA GLY A 620 11.84 25.13 13.33
C GLY A 620 10.86 25.32 14.50
N ARG A 621 9.96 24.35 14.71
CA ARG A 621 8.92 24.39 15.76
C ARG A 621 9.43 24.66 17.19
N SER A 622 10.62 24.19 17.55
CA SER A 622 11.15 24.41 18.92
C SER A 622 11.88 25.75 19.09
N ALA A 623 11.97 26.59 18.07
CA ALA A 623 12.58 27.91 18.19
C ALA A 623 11.66 28.89 18.96
N THR A 624 12.27 29.83 19.68
CA THR A 624 11.57 30.92 20.40
C THR A 624 11.10 32.03 19.47
N GLY A 625 11.83 32.32 18.38
CA GLY A 625 11.51 33.41 17.47
C GLY A 625 12.44 34.62 17.61
N VAL A 626 12.05 35.73 17.00
CA VAL A 626 12.80 36.99 16.96
C VAL A 626 11.93 38.15 17.44
N LYS A 627 12.54 39.27 17.82
CA LYS A 627 11.78 40.46 18.23
C LYS A 627 10.99 41.04 17.04
N GLY A 628 9.68 41.16 17.21
CA GLY A 628 8.74 41.75 16.25
C GLY A 628 8.43 43.22 16.56
N ILE A 629 8.33 43.57 17.83
CA ILE A 629 8.16 44.96 18.31
C ILE A 629 9.01 45.19 19.56
N THR A 630 9.56 46.40 19.71
CA THR A 630 10.16 46.83 20.97
C THR A 630 9.09 47.48 21.84
N LEU A 631 8.67 46.77 22.88
CA LEU A 631 7.71 47.23 23.88
C LEU A 631 8.32 48.32 24.78
N ARG A 632 7.47 49.24 25.23
CA ARG A 632 7.80 50.21 26.28
C ARG A 632 7.66 49.55 27.66
N PRO A 633 8.21 50.13 28.74
CA PRO A 633 7.94 49.65 30.08
C PRO A 633 6.43 49.59 30.34
N GLU A 634 5.95 48.52 30.98
CA GLU A 634 4.53 48.26 31.27
C GLU A 634 3.62 48.10 30.02
N ASP A 635 4.21 47.90 28.84
CA ASP A 635 3.48 47.67 27.59
C ASP A 635 3.52 46.18 27.21
N GLU A 636 2.48 45.72 26.55
CA GLU A 636 2.33 44.33 26.11
C GLU A 636 1.61 44.28 24.77
N VAL A 637 1.79 43.20 24.00
CA VAL A 637 1.04 42.96 22.77
C VAL A 637 -0.37 42.48 23.11
N VAL A 638 -1.36 43.13 22.50
CA VAL A 638 -2.79 42.78 22.68
C VAL A 638 -3.39 42.08 21.47
N SER A 639 -2.85 42.33 20.27
CA SER A 639 -3.35 41.71 19.05
C SER A 639 -2.33 41.72 17.92
N GLY A 640 -2.43 40.72 17.05
CA GLY A 640 -1.74 40.60 15.78
C GLY A 640 -2.74 40.41 14.64
N VAL A 641 -2.41 40.92 13.45
CA VAL A 641 -3.23 40.80 12.25
C VAL A 641 -2.31 40.56 11.05
N ILE A 642 -2.60 39.52 10.27
CA ILE A 642 -2.04 39.36 8.93
C ILE A 642 -2.91 40.18 7.98
N VAL A 643 -2.28 41.08 7.22
CA VAL A 643 -2.94 42.00 6.30
C VAL A 643 -2.50 41.66 4.89
N GLU A 644 -3.45 41.22 4.08
CA GLU A 644 -3.22 40.85 2.67
C GLU A 644 -3.69 41.93 1.71
N ARG A 645 -4.68 42.73 2.11
CA ARG A 645 -5.27 43.77 1.24
C ARG A 645 -4.84 45.17 1.67
N GLU A 646 -4.50 46.01 0.70
CA GLU A 646 -4.14 47.41 0.95
C GLU A 646 -5.32 48.30 1.38
N ASP A 647 -6.55 47.87 1.09
CA ASP A 647 -7.78 48.58 1.46
C ASP A 647 -8.31 48.22 2.86
N ALA A 648 -7.66 47.29 3.55
CA ALA A 648 -8.07 46.81 4.86
C ALA A 648 -8.22 47.94 5.88
N LYS A 649 -9.24 47.85 6.74
CA LYS A 649 -9.50 48.79 7.83
C LYS A 649 -9.17 48.11 9.16
N ILE A 650 -8.41 48.80 10.00
CA ILE A 650 -8.03 48.35 11.33
C ILE A 650 -8.95 49.01 12.35
N LEU A 651 -9.75 48.21 13.04
CA LEU A 651 -10.57 48.61 14.18
C LEU A 651 -9.76 48.46 15.45
N THR A 652 -9.65 49.53 16.24
CA THR A 652 -9.00 49.53 17.56
C THR A 652 -10.00 49.89 18.63
N ILE A 653 -10.05 49.09 19.70
CA ILE A 653 -11.02 49.23 20.80
C ILE A 653 -10.26 49.32 22.13
N THR A 654 -10.76 50.17 23.02
CA THR A 654 -10.17 50.47 24.33
C THR A 654 -11.11 50.07 25.47
N GLU A 655 -10.56 49.89 26.66
CA GLU A 655 -11.25 49.33 27.83
C GLU A 655 -12.46 50.16 28.30
N ASN A 656 -12.48 51.49 28.05
CA ASN A 656 -13.64 52.34 28.39
C ASN A 656 -14.67 52.47 27.24
N GLY A 657 -14.67 51.54 26.28
CA GLY A 657 -15.67 51.50 25.21
C GLY A 657 -15.49 52.53 24.10
N TYR A 658 -14.28 53.10 23.97
CA TYR A 658 -13.91 53.96 22.84
C TYR A 658 -13.18 53.15 21.77
N GLY A 659 -13.30 53.57 20.52
CA GLY A 659 -12.53 52.99 19.44
C GLY A 659 -12.68 53.73 18.13
N LYS A 660 -12.02 53.22 17.11
CA LYS A 660 -12.01 53.81 15.77
C LYS A 660 -11.59 52.82 14.71
N ARG A 661 -11.96 53.11 13.47
CA ARG A 661 -11.41 52.47 12.28
C ARG A 661 -10.36 53.35 11.66
N THR A 662 -9.30 52.75 11.14
CA THR A 662 -8.25 53.46 10.40
C THR A 662 -7.78 52.60 9.24
N ARG A 663 -7.64 53.18 8.04
CA ARG A 663 -7.14 52.47 6.86
C ARG A 663 -5.72 51.96 7.08
N ILE A 664 -5.41 50.76 6.60
CA ILE A 664 -4.08 50.16 6.75
C ILE A 664 -2.99 50.96 6.02
N SER A 665 -3.34 51.62 4.91
CA SER A 665 -2.50 52.58 4.18
C SER A 665 -2.09 53.77 5.04
N GLY A 666 -2.86 54.07 6.09
CA GLY A 666 -2.46 55.00 7.12
C GLY A 666 -1.13 54.58 7.74
N TYR A 667 -0.94 53.32 8.11
CA TYR A 667 0.24 52.86 8.85
C TYR A 667 1.43 52.68 7.91
N THR A 668 2.53 53.38 8.16
CA THR A 668 3.76 53.22 7.36
C THR A 668 4.42 51.88 7.69
N SER A 669 4.88 51.16 6.67
CA SER A 669 5.65 49.93 6.86
C SER A 669 7.05 50.26 7.39
N GLN A 670 7.55 49.45 8.32
CA GLN A 670 8.83 49.64 9.03
C GLN A 670 9.57 48.31 9.11
N SER A 671 10.82 48.34 9.57
CA SER A 671 11.55 47.11 9.93
C SER A 671 11.02 46.50 11.23
N ARG A 672 10.96 45.17 11.32
CA ARG A 672 10.61 44.46 12.56
C ARG A 672 11.51 44.89 13.73
N GLY A 673 10.96 44.88 14.93
CA GLY A 673 11.67 45.24 16.17
C GLY A 673 11.71 46.74 16.46
N GLY A 674 11.10 47.59 15.63
CA GLY A 674 10.93 49.02 15.91
C GLY A 674 10.05 49.30 17.15
N LYS A 675 10.03 50.55 17.64
CA LYS A 675 9.19 51.00 18.77
C LYS A 675 7.71 51.25 18.39
N GLY A 676 7.38 51.08 17.11
CA GLY A 676 6.06 51.36 16.56
C GLY A 676 5.69 52.84 16.53
N VAL A 677 4.55 53.12 15.91
CA VAL A 677 3.91 54.44 15.81
C VAL A 677 2.61 54.45 16.62
N ILE A 678 2.06 55.63 16.89
CA ILE A 678 0.80 55.75 17.61
C ILE A 678 -0.33 55.14 16.77
N ASN A 679 -0.98 54.11 17.32
CA ASN A 679 -2.20 53.51 16.80
C ASN A 679 -3.44 54.27 17.28
N ILE A 680 -3.50 54.60 18.57
CA ILE A 680 -4.55 55.40 19.21
C ILE A 680 -3.95 56.14 20.40
N ARG A 681 -4.41 57.37 20.67
CA ARG A 681 -3.97 58.11 21.86
C ARG A 681 -4.70 57.59 23.10
N VAL A 682 -4.00 56.75 23.87
CA VAL A 682 -4.47 56.33 25.20
C VAL A 682 -4.50 57.52 26.15
N SER A 683 -5.60 57.65 26.89
CA SER A 683 -5.84 58.69 27.89
C SER A 683 -6.72 58.13 29.00
N ALA A 684 -6.85 58.81 30.14
CA ALA A 684 -7.76 58.38 31.21
C ALA A 684 -9.22 58.21 30.72
N ARG A 685 -9.62 58.98 29.71
CA ARG A 685 -10.95 58.87 29.07
C ARG A 685 -11.10 57.54 28.32
N ASN A 686 -10.11 57.19 27.52
CA ASN A 686 -10.16 56.01 26.65
C ASN A 686 -9.84 54.71 27.40
N GLY A 687 -8.90 54.78 28.33
CA GLY A 687 -8.22 53.62 28.87
C GLY A 687 -7.30 52.95 27.84
N LYS A 688 -6.71 51.84 28.26
CA LYS A 688 -5.77 51.03 27.48
C LYS A 688 -6.47 50.32 26.32
N VAL A 689 -5.70 49.91 25.31
CA VAL A 689 -6.22 49.12 24.18
C VAL A 689 -6.50 47.70 24.64
N VAL A 690 -7.67 47.18 24.27
CA VAL A 690 -8.11 45.81 24.58
C VAL A 690 -7.90 44.91 23.37
N ASP A 691 -8.27 45.37 22.19
CA ASP A 691 -8.24 44.54 20.99
C ASP A 691 -8.08 45.38 19.72
N VAL A 692 -7.51 44.74 18.70
CA VAL A 692 -7.39 45.28 17.35
C VAL A 692 -7.74 44.19 16.34
N LYS A 693 -8.60 44.53 15.38
CA LYS A 693 -9.03 43.58 14.34
C LYS A 693 -8.99 44.22 12.96
N SER A 694 -8.71 43.43 11.93
CA SER A 694 -9.04 43.81 10.55
C SER A 694 -10.53 43.59 10.32
N VAL A 695 -11.20 44.61 9.79
CA VAL A 695 -12.64 44.63 9.60
C VAL A 695 -13.07 45.16 8.24
N THR A 696 -14.25 44.74 7.81
CA THR A 696 -14.96 45.24 6.62
C THR A 696 -16.24 45.99 7.03
N ASP A 697 -16.90 46.67 6.09
CA ASP A 697 -18.08 47.50 6.41
C ASP A 697 -19.35 46.66 6.69
N ASP A 698 -19.40 45.43 6.17
CA ASP A 698 -20.48 44.45 6.32
C ASP A 698 -20.38 43.61 7.62
N GLU A 699 -19.42 43.91 8.48
CA GLU A 699 -19.23 43.24 9.77
C GLU A 699 -19.88 44.02 10.93
N GLU A 700 -20.08 43.32 12.03
CA GLU A 700 -20.54 43.85 13.31
C GLU A 700 -19.57 43.44 14.42
N LEU A 701 -19.40 44.33 15.39
CA LEU A 701 -18.59 44.13 16.58
C LEU A 701 -19.48 43.70 17.74
N LEU A 702 -19.14 42.60 18.39
CA LEU A 702 -19.66 42.23 19.71
C LEU A 702 -18.59 42.54 20.75
N ALA A 703 -18.92 43.36 21.74
CA ALA A 703 -18.05 43.68 22.86
C ALA A 703 -18.67 43.18 24.17
N ILE A 704 -17.85 42.57 25.02
CA ILE A 704 -18.27 42.01 26.32
C ILE A 704 -17.59 42.81 27.43
N THR A 705 -18.38 43.33 28.37
CA THR A 705 -17.86 44.01 29.56
C THR A 705 -17.52 43.03 30.68
N SER A 706 -16.77 43.48 31.69
CA SER A 706 -16.42 42.71 32.89
C SER A 706 -17.61 42.16 33.67
N ASN A 707 -18.80 42.75 33.50
CA ASN A 707 -20.04 42.30 34.11
C ASN A 707 -20.88 41.40 33.18
N GLY A 708 -20.33 41.00 32.02
CA GLY A 708 -20.99 40.10 31.08
C GLY A 708 -22.03 40.77 30.17
N VAL A 709 -22.08 42.11 30.12
CA VAL A 709 -22.95 42.82 29.19
C VAL A 709 -22.38 42.70 27.78
N VAL A 710 -23.18 42.16 26.86
CA VAL A 710 -22.81 42.00 25.44
C VAL A 710 -23.47 43.10 24.62
N ILE A 711 -22.66 43.90 23.92
CA ILE A 711 -23.13 44.99 23.06
C ILE A 711 -22.72 44.70 21.62
N ARG A 712 -23.69 44.80 20.71
CA ARG A 712 -23.51 44.61 19.26
C ARG A 712 -23.53 45.97 18.57
N THR A 713 -22.53 46.26 17.76
CA THR A 713 -22.39 47.54 17.04
C THR A 713 -21.95 47.29 15.60
N PRO A 714 -22.68 47.77 14.59
CA PRO A 714 -22.24 47.70 13.20
C PRO A 714 -20.89 48.38 13.01
N VAL A 715 -19.97 47.73 12.29
CA VAL A 715 -18.63 48.27 12.06
C VAL A 715 -18.72 49.56 11.24
N GLU A 716 -19.66 49.64 10.30
CA GLU A 716 -19.92 50.84 9.50
C GLU A 716 -20.21 52.10 10.33
N ASP A 717 -20.83 51.97 11.50
CA ASP A 717 -21.19 53.09 12.39
C ASP A 717 -19.98 53.65 13.15
N ILE A 718 -18.89 52.87 13.24
CA ILE A 718 -17.68 53.29 13.93
C ILE A 718 -16.90 54.24 13.01
N SER A 719 -16.51 55.41 13.51
CA SER A 719 -15.87 56.43 12.66
C SER A 719 -14.54 55.97 12.07
N LEU A 720 -14.37 56.22 10.76
CA LEU A 720 -13.12 56.01 10.02
C LEU A 720 -12.26 57.28 10.09
N ILE A 721 -11.25 57.28 10.97
CA ILE A 721 -10.41 58.45 11.23
C ILE A 721 -8.92 58.08 11.29
N GLY A 722 -8.06 59.10 11.33
CA GLY A 722 -6.61 58.94 11.35
C GLY A 722 -6.07 58.21 12.60
N ARG A 723 -4.82 57.76 12.50
CA ARG A 723 -4.11 56.97 13.53
C ARG A 723 -4.01 57.70 14.88
N ALA A 724 -3.36 58.85 14.91
CA ALA A 724 -3.03 59.56 16.15
C ALA A 724 -4.22 60.36 16.73
N THR A 725 -5.39 59.74 16.83
CA THR A 725 -6.64 60.30 17.37
C THR A 725 -7.09 59.53 18.62
N GLN A 726 -8.10 60.04 19.33
CA GLN A 726 -8.70 59.36 20.50
C GLN A 726 -9.84 58.40 20.12
N GLY A 727 -10.32 58.40 18.88
CA GLY A 727 -11.51 57.61 18.54
C GLY A 727 -12.83 58.19 19.07
N VAL A 728 -13.90 57.47 18.79
CA VAL A 728 -15.28 57.80 19.17
C VAL A 728 -15.80 56.79 20.18
N LYS A 729 -16.88 57.17 20.88
CA LYS A 729 -17.54 56.25 21.80
C LYS A 729 -18.28 55.19 20.97
N ILE A 730 -17.91 53.93 21.13
CA ILE A 730 -18.60 52.78 20.49
C ILE A 730 -19.71 52.31 21.42
N MET A 731 -19.42 52.26 22.72
CA MET A 731 -20.36 51.82 23.74
C MET A 731 -20.23 52.67 25.00
N ARG A 732 -21.31 52.74 25.77
CA ARG A 732 -21.26 53.31 27.12
C ARG A 732 -20.85 52.21 28.08
N VAL A 733 -19.78 52.47 28.80
CA VAL A 733 -19.29 51.62 29.88
C VAL A 733 -19.48 52.41 31.18
N GLU A 734 -20.01 51.80 32.23
CA GLU A 734 -20.18 52.46 33.53
C GLU A 734 -18.83 52.59 34.25
N ASP A 735 -18.72 53.51 35.23
CA ASP A 735 -17.44 53.93 35.83
C ASP A 735 -16.68 52.82 36.60
N SER A 736 -17.24 51.61 36.72
CA SER A 736 -16.61 50.42 37.32
C SER A 736 -16.46 49.24 36.35
N GLU A 737 -16.96 49.38 35.11
CA GLU A 737 -16.91 48.35 34.09
C GLU A 737 -15.78 48.64 33.09
N HIS A 738 -15.32 47.59 32.42
CA HIS A 738 -14.42 47.74 31.29
C HIS A 738 -14.70 46.65 30.25
N VAL A 739 -14.36 46.92 29.00
CA VAL A 739 -14.40 45.94 27.92
C VAL A 739 -13.31 44.90 28.15
N VAL A 740 -13.69 43.62 28.19
CA VAL A 740 -12.77 42.50 28.44
C VAL A 740 -12.43 41.77 27.16
N SER A 741 -13.40 41.59 26.27
CA SER A 741 -13.23 40.85 25.02
C SER A 741 -14.08 41.43 23.91
N THR A 742 -13.61 41.27 22.68
CA THR A 742 -14.36 41.66 21.49
C THR A 742 -14.29 40.59 20.42
N ILE A 743 -15.40 40.38 19.73
CA ILE A 743 -15.56 39.40 18.65
C ILE A 743 -16.10 40.14 17.44
N LYS A 744 -15.58 39.84 16.25
CA LYS A 744 -16.15 40.34 15.00
C LYS A 744 -17.05 39.26 14.40
N VAL A 745 -18.20 39.67 13.89
CA VAL A 745 -19.20 38.77 13.30
C VAL A 745 -19.73 39.40 12.02
N LYS A 746 -19.84 38.65 10.92
CA LYS A 746 -20.50 39.19 9.72
C LYS A 746 -22.00 39.41 9.97
N ARG A 747 -22.55 40.51 9.42
CA ARG A 747 -23.94 40.94 9.66
C ARG A 747 -24.98 39.92 9.18
N ASN A 748 -24.67 39.18 8.11
CA ASN A 748 -25.41 38.01 7.64
C ASN A 748 -24.49 36.77 7.64
N LEU A 749 -24.51 35.97 8.71
CA LEU A 749 -23.79 34.70 8.73
C LEU A 749 -24.22 33.76 7.59
N GLU A 750 -25.48 33.82 7.16
CA GLU A 750 -25.99 32.96 6.09
C GLU A 750 -25.38 33.31 4.72
N GLU A 751 -25.13 34.59 4.43
CA GLU A 751 -24.47 35.01 3.18
C GLU A 751 -22.97 34.68 3.18
N LEU A 752 -22.27 34.80 4.32
CA LEU A 752 -20.87 34.35 4.44
C LEU A 752 -20.74 32.86 4.16
N ILE A 753 -21.64 32.06 4.73
CA ILE A 753 -21.65 30.61 4.55
C ILE A 753 -21.91 30.31 3.08
N GLU A 754 -22.83 31.01 2.42
CA GLU A 754 -23.02 30.87 0.97
C GLU A 754 -21.77 31.26 0.17
N GLU A 755 -21.08 32.35 0.51
CA GLU A 755 -19.82 32.80 -0.12
C GLU A 755 -18.68 31.79 0.08
N GLU A 756 -18.37 31.38 1.30
CA GLU A 756 -17.30 30.39 1.60
C GLU A 756 -17.64 29.01 0.99
N LEU A 757 -18.91 28.62 1.00
CA LEU A 757 -19.33 27.39 0.34
C LEU A 757 -19.20 27.50 -1.18
N LEU A 758 -19.46 28.68 -1.78
CA LEU A 758 -19.27 28.94 -3.20
C LEU A 758 -17.79 28.86 -3.59
N GLU A 759 -16.89 29.51 -2.86
CA GLU A 759 -15.43 29.46 -3.07
C GLU A 759 -14.90 28.02 -3.06
N ILE A 760 -15.29 27.19 -2.08
CA ILE A 760 -14.91 25.77 -2.04
C ILE A 760 -15.49 24.99 -3.25
N THR A 761 -16.55 25.48 -3.91
CA THR A 761 -17.10 24.85 -5.13
C THR A 761 -16.32 25.20 -6.37
N GLU A 762 -15.74 26.41 -6.41
CA GLU A 762 -14.95 26.90 -7.53
C GLU A 762 -13.53 26.31 -7.52
N GLU A 763 -12.89 26.11 -6.36
CA GLU A 763 -11.57 25.44 -6.26
C GLU A 763 -11.57 23.96 -6.71
N LYS A 764 -12.73 23.31 -6.75
CA LYS A 764 -12.87 21.91 -7.21
C LYS A 764 -13.18 21.77 -8.72
N LYS A 765 -13.46 22.88 -9.42
CA LYS A 765 -13.65 22.92 -10.87
C LYS A 765 -12.37 23.32 -11.56
#